data_AF-A0AAV1P313-F1
#
_entry.id   AF-A0AAV1P313-F1
#
_cell.length_a   1.000
_cell.length_b   1.000
_cell.length_c   1.000
_cell.angle_alpha   90.00
_cell.angle_beta   90.00
_cell.angle_gamma   90.00
#
_symmetry.space_group_name_H-M   'P 1'
#
loop_
_entity.id
_entity.type
_entity.pdbx_description
1 polymer ?
#
loop_
_entity_poly.entity_id
_entity_poly.type
_entity_poly.pdbx_seq_one_letter_code
_entity_poly.pdbx_strand_id
1 'polypeptide(L)'
;MSGSAMPFLSVEATAPDSLSLLHQRLLLAEEQAEALIQDISSLGVSGDHIIGSSETTVASQRPVSLLKIRQVLGDEGTPWQQSDSLVRRMSRMESLLHTLKLTVFHLETEKEMNPSHTARLEQQLAALQQESEEEQQASCRMVLKLRDQLHQAYQERDEACTKVQHMGGTLETATAAKMDVALAAEELKILKLEMSEKLKEMKEQMRQESACSREAMKSHCELLQRVKEMERVMEMERRQALLLQSDCQTLNVEVQTGRQRLEEEREISRQLKEQREMKDSLVFELKTELKVERSRTVKQLQEQNLLLEAARHSIQTELQVVLTDKVNLQMELEKLKGEHDLLRQSSLIAQETALTQKELLERNFERQQGELCAARKEEEAIRKHLEGFKAELCLIVTKLEGERSSLETQLSEAKLEVGSLMSALTSQRDENRRLMGKVIDELEVLQSVCDPAGKAVSQTLENILASHNRLQTQQQELGGQEQELDTLKKDRLQVQRDIRKHQTEVEKLQQLLTSSHSKNNGAFESLQKSLDTAAVDNKRLAKSLELAVSTNSSLHSRLEQARDQYQGTITLRDEELREARSKIRHLSEELNALKQQMREDCKSSVRALQREISELKVTVKDSSSRSGDLSEANRELRRRASELERLVSKQKACIKEQKSQLRQQQKNGHLQDHCERVEQLYSFHE
;
A
#
# COMPACT_ATOMS: atom_id res chain seq x y z
N MET A 1 -133.13 158.01 34.98
CA MET A 1 -134.26 158.97 34.87
C MET A 1 -135.34 158.58 35.88
N SER A 2 -136.47 159.29 35.92
CA SER A 2 -137.64 159.09 36.78
C SER A 2 -138.18 157.64 36.85
N GLY A 3 -138.95 157.20 37.85
CA GLY A 3 -139.46 157.87 39.07
C GLY A 3 -141.01 157.88 39.20
N SER A 4 -141.57 157.37 40.31
CA SER A 4 -142.96 157.57 40.80
C SER A 4 -143.12 157.04 42.25
N ALA A 5 -144.29 157.20 42.90
CA ALA A 5 -144.48 157.02 44.36
C ALA A 5 -145.90 156.53 44.78
N MET A 6 -146.18 156.56 46.11
CA MET A 6 -147.43 156.31 46.88
C MET A 6 -147.59 154.92 47.56
N PRO A 7 -148.36 154.78 48.67
CA PRO A 7 -149.08 155.78 49.49
C PRO A 7 -148.74 155.79 51.00
N PHE A 8 -149.42 156.66 51.77
CA PHE A 8 -149.37 156.80 53.25
C PHE A 8 -150.21 155.75 54.01
N LEU A 9 -149.87 155.48 55.28
CA LEU A 9 -150.80 155.60 56.42
C LEU A 9 -150.07 155.52 57.78
N SER A 10 -150.61 156.19 58.82
CA SER A 10 -150.04 156.27 60.17
C SER A 10 -150.81 155.40 61.16
N VAL A 11 -150.10 154.76 62.12
CA VAL A 11 -150.67 154.29 63.39
C VAL A 11 -149.67 154.56 64.52
N GLU A 12 -149.93 155.59 65.32
CA GLU A 12 -149.47 155.61 66.71
C GLU A 12 -150.50 154.88 67.56
N ALA A 13 -150.09 153.89 68.37
CA ALA A 13 -150.67 153.64 69.69
C ALA A 13 -149.92 152.51 70.43
N THR A 14 -149.57 152.77 71.70
CA THR A 14 -149.32 151.79 72.78
C THR A 14 -148.13 150.81 72.64
N ALA A 15 -147.31 150.71 73.69
CA ALA A 15 -146.44 149.54 73.88
C ALA A 15 -147.30 148.35 74.34
N PRO A 16 -147.39 147.27 73.53
CA PRO A 16 -146.54 146.11 73.85
C PRO A 16 -145.94 145.36 72.64
N ASP A 17 -146.28 145.74 71.39
CA ASP A 17 -146.09 144.89 70.19
C ASP A 17 -144.64 144.74 69.69
N SER A 18 -143.66 145.41 70.30
CA SER A 18 -142.26 145.31 69.91
C SER A 18 -141.62 143.95 70.23
N LEU A 19 -142.11 143.24 71.26
CA LEU A 19 -141.54 141.96 71.70
C LEU A 19 -141.99 140.76 70.84
N SER A 20 -143.22 140.77 70.33
CA SER A 20 -143.72 139.75 69.40
C SER A 20 -142.99 139.83 68.06
N LEU A 21 -142.77 141.05 67.55
CA LEU A 21 -142.00 141.30 66.33
C LEU A 21 -140.53 140.88 66.48
N LEU A 22 -139.93 141.11 67.67
CA LEU A 22 -138.59 140.62 68.00
C LEU A 22 -138.51 139.07 67.98
N HIS A 23 -139.50 138.39 68.56
CA HIS A 23 -139.56 136.92 68.59
C HIS A 23 -139.70 136.32 67.18
N GLN A 24 -140.56 136.90 66.33
CA GLN A 24 -140.74 136.43 64.96
C GLN A 24 -139.50 136.65 64.09
N ARG A 25 -138.75 137.73 64.30
CA ARG A 25 -137.42 137.92 63.67
C ARG A 25 -136.39 136.88 64.12
N LEU A 26 -136.44 136.46 65.39
CA LEU A 26 -135.49 135.47 65.92
C LEU A 26 -135.74 134.07 65.33
N LEU A 27 -137.00 133.67 65.17
CA LEU A 27 -137.37 132.44 64.43
C LEU A 27 -136.91 132.48 62.97
N LEU A 28 -137.15 133.59 62.27
CA LEU A 28 -136.65 133.80 60.89
C LEU A 28 -135.11 133.79 60.81
N ALA A 29 -134.40 134.13 61.88
CA ALA A 29 -132.94 134.04 61.93
C ALA A 29 -132.45 132.59 62.17
N GLU A 30 -133.18 131.77 62.92
CA GLU A 30 -132.90 130.33 63.05
C GLU A 30 -133.12 129.61 61.70
N GLU A 31 -134.26 129.82 61.02
CA GLU A 31 -134.52 129.26 59.68
C GLU A 31 -133.46 129.69 58.64
N GLN A 32 -133.09 130.97 58.63
CA GLN A 32 -132.08 131.49 57.70
C GLN A 32 -130.66 131.02 57.98
N ALA A 33 -130.34 130.60 59.21
CA ALA A 33 -129.07 129.97 59.54
C ALA A 33 -129.05 128.49 59.11
N GLU A 34 -130.17 127.79 59.27
CA GLU A 34 -130.25 126.35 58.96
C GLU A 34 -130.32 126.07 57.45
N ALA A 35 -130.90 126.99 56.66
CA ALA A 35 -130.77 127.00 55.20
C ALA A 35 -129.32 127.18 54.75
N LEU A 36 -128.59 128.14 55.33
CA LEU A 36 -127.21 128.47 54.94
C LEU A 36 -126.23 127.29 55.12
N ILE A 37 -126.52 126.39 56.05
CA ILE A 37 -125.75 125.14 56.27
C ILE A 37 -125.94 124.17 55.10
N GLN A 38 -127.12 124.14 54.45
CA GLN A 38 -127.36 123.35 53.24
C GLN A 38 -126.63 123.95 52.04
N ASP A 39 -126.66 125.26 51.89
CA ASP A 39 -125.96 125.99 50.80
C ASP A 39 -124.45 125.71 50.85
N ILE A 40 -123.82 125.84 52.03
CA ILE A 40 -122.40 125.49 52.28
C ILE A 40 -122.11 124.02 51.97
N SER A 41 -123.02 123.10 52.27
CA SER A 41 -122.85 121.67 51.95
C SER A 41 -122.84 121.43 50.43
N SER A 42 -123.58 122.23 49.65
CA SER A 42 -123.60 122.16 48.18
C SER A 42 -122.31 122.67 47.52
N LEU A 43 -121.47 123.40 48.25
CA LEU A 43 -120.14 123.81 47.81
C LEU A 43 -119.11 122.66 47.85
N GLY A 44 -119.48 121.46 48.31
CA GLY A 44 -118.66 120.25 48.24
C GLY A 44 -117.81 119.97 49.48
N VAL A 45 -117.93 120.78 50.54
CA VAL A 45 -117.33 120.50 51.84
C VAL A 45 -118.28 119.59 52.62
N SER A 46 -117.96 118.30 52.78
CA SER A 46 -118.74 117.44 53.68
C SER A 46 -118.65 117.94 55.11
N GLY A 47 -119.76 117.86 55.86
CA GLY A 47 -119.80 118.17 57.29
C GLY A 47 -118.80 117.35 58.10
N ASP A 48 -118.48 116.14 57.63
CA ASP A 48 -117.51 115.20 58.22
C ASP A 48 -116.04 115.68 58.15
N HIS A 49 -115.77 116.85 57.56
CA HIS A 49 -114.42 117.43 57.49
C HIS A 49 -114.26 118.70 58.34
N ILE A 50 -115.35 119.21 58.93
CA ILE A 50 -115.32 120.30 59.92
C ILE A 50 -115.24 119.73 61.35
N ILE A 51 -115.59 118.45 61.53
CA ILE A 51 -115.36 117.67 62.76
C ILE A 51 -114.46 116.50 62.38
N GLY A 52 -113.22 116.47 62.91
CA GLY A 52 -112.15 115.62 62.39
C GLY A 52 -112.46 114.12 62.37
N SER A 53 -112.49 113.53 61.18
CA SER A 53 -112.89 112.14 60.92
C SER A 53 -111.69 111.20 60.71
N SER A 54 -111.31 110.49 61.78
CA SER A 54 -110.68 109.17 61.65
C SER A 54 -111.76 108.12 61.82
N GLU A 55 -111.92 107.18 60.88
CA GLU A 55 -112.96 106.14 60.99
C GLU A 55 -112.67 105.12 62.09
N THR A 56 -113.09 105.45 63.31
CA THR A 56 -113.62 104.49 64.27
C THR A 56 -114.71 105.17 65.12
N THR A 57 -115.97 104.86 64.79
CA THR A 57 -117.20 104.98 65.64
C THR A 57 -117.80 106.34 66.05
N VAL A 58 -119.10 106.49 65.69
CA VAL A 58 -120.27 106.89 66.54
C VAL A 58 -120.83 108.34 66.50
N ALA A 59 -122.10 108.39 66.03
CA ALA A 59 -123.26 109.24 66.38
C ALA A 59 -123.28 110.77 66.14
N SER A 60 -124.28 111.18 65.34
CA SER A 60 -124.75 112.55 65.08
C SER A 60 -125.51 113.19 66.25
N GLN A 61 -125.44 114.53 66.38
CA GLN A 61 -126.54 115.38 66.88
C GLN A 61 -126.61 116.71 66.11
N ARG A 62 -127.83 117.14 65.71
CA ARG A 62 -128.16 118.53 65.31
C ARG A 62 -128.68 119.32 66.55
N PRO A 63 -128.77 120.66 66.50
CA PRO A 63 -128.92 121.50 67.70
C PRO A 63 -130.36 121.59 68.26
N VAL A 64 -130.50 122.23 69.44
CA VAL A 64 -131.78 122.45 70.14
C VAL A 64 -132.01 123.95 70.38
N SER A 65 -133.22 124.45 70.08
CA SER A 65 -133.60 125.87 70.10
C SER A 65 -133.95 126.45 71.50
N LEU A 66 -133.96 127.78 71.59
CA LEU A 66 -133.96 128.59 72.83
C LEU A 66 -135.35 128.90 73.41
N LEU A 67 -136.12 127.87 73.82
CA LEU A 67 -137.41 128.05 74.50
C LEU A 67 -137.47 127.51 75.94
N LYS A 68 -136.51 127.91 76.79
CA LYS A 68 -136.58 127.86 78.26
C LYS A 68 -135.74 128.98 78.89
N ILE A 69 -136.38 130.10 79.24
CA ILE A 69 -136.16 131.00 80.39
C ILE A 69 -137.20 132.15 80.28
N ARG A 70 -138.32 132.01 80.98
CA ARG A 70 -139.31 133.09 81.22
C ARG A 70 -140.04 132.85 82.54
N GLN A 71 -139.34 133.01 83.66
CA GLN A 71 -139.89 133.08 85.02
C GLN A 71 -138.77 133.48 86.00
N VAL A 72 -139.14 134.15 87.10
CA VAL A 72 -138.24 134.62 88.20
C VAL A 72 -137.21 135.67 87.73
N LEU A 73 -137.10 136.87 88.30
CA LEU A 73 -137.92 137.71 89.20
C LEU A 73 -137.64 139.15 88.69
N GLY A 74 -138.48 140.18 88.77
CA GLY A 74 -139.25 140.65 89.91
C GLY A 74 -138.96 142.15 90.10
N ASP A 75 -140.02 142.94 90.21
CA ASP A 75 -140.04 144.35 90.62
C ASP A 75 -139.62 145.46 89.61
N GLU A 76 -139.97 146.70 89.96
CA GLU A 76 -140.16 147.84 89.05
C GLU A 76 -138.86 148.57 88.64
N GLY A 77 -138.67 148.79 87.34
CA GLY A 77 -137.57 149.60 86.81
C GLY A 77 -137.33 149.48 85.30
N THR A 78 -138.00 150.31 84.50
CA THR A 78 -137.68 150.63 83.08
C THR A 78 -137.25 149.46 82.15
N PRO A 79 -138.19 148.77 81.47
CA PRO A 79 -137.92 147.54 80.69
C PRO A 79 -137.05 147.70 79.41
N TRP A 80 -136.56 148.91 79.14
CA TRP A 80 -135.85 149.23 77.90
C TRP A 80 -134.39 148.72 77.86
N GLN A 81 -133.66 148.66 78.99
CA GLN A 81 -132.24 148.24 78.96
C GLN A 81 -132.04 146.75 78.64
N GLN A 82 -132.91 145.86 79.10
CA GLN A 82 -132.85 144.44 78.71
C GLN A 82 -133.25 144.24 77.25
N SER A 83 -134.24 145.00 76.78
CA SER A 83 -134.67 145.02 75.38
C SER A 83 -133.55 145.48 74.44
N ASP A 84 -132.85 146.56 74.80
CA ASP A 84 -131.69 147.11 74.09
C ASP A 84 -130.50 146.12 74.06
N SER A 85 -130.24 145.40 75.17
CA SER A 85 -129.25 144.30 75.20
C SER A 85 -129.58 143.19 74.19
N LEU A 86 -130.83 142.75 74.14
CA LEU A 86 -131.29 141.75 73.17
C LEU A 86 -131.26 142.25 71.73
N VAL A 87 -131.67 143.50 71.47
CA VAL A 87 -131.61 144.12 70.15
C VAL A 87 -130.17 144.25 69.66
N ARG A 88 -129.23 144.73 70.49
CA ARG A 88 -127.79 144.77 70.13
C ARG A 88 -127.24 143.38 69.82
N ARG A 89 -127.66 142.35 70.56
CA ARG A 89 -127.24 140.97 70.29
C ARG A 89 -127.86 140.43 69.00
N MET A 90 -129.14 140.71 68.74
CA MET A 90 -129.80 140.40 67.47
C MET A 90 -129.11 141.08 66.30
N SER A 91 -128.89 142.40 66.33
CA SER A 91 -128.25 143.12 65.23
C SER A 91 -126.80 142.69 65.00
N ARG A 92 -126.06 142.27 66.04
CA ARG A 92 -124.73 141.64 65.88
C ARG A 92 -124.82 140.25 65.24
N MET A 93 -125.89 139.50 65.53
CA MET A 93 -126.16 138.17 64.94
C MET A 93 -126.67 138.28 63.50
N GLU A 94 -127.61 139.19 63.20
CA GLU A 94 -128.06 139.58 61.85
C GLU A 94 -126.87 140.07 61.00
N SER A 95 -125.93 140.83 61.58
CA SER A 95 -124.70 141.27 60.90
C SER A 95 -123.76 140.11 60.57
N LEU A 96 -123.56 139.17 61.50
CA LEU A 96 -122.78 137.95 61.25
C LEU A 96 -123.46 137.06 60.20
N LEU A 97 -124.79 136.92 60.24
CA LEU A 97 -125.57 136.13 59.30
C LEU A 97 -125.57 136.77 57.90
N HIS A 98 -125.63 138.09 57.79
CA HIS A 98 -125.39 138.81 56.52
C HIS A 98 -123.95 138.67 56.02
N THR A 99 -122.95 138.72 56.90
CA THR A 99 -121.54 138.51 56.51
C THR A 99 -121.31 137.09 56.01
N LEU A 100 -121.91 136.09 56.68
CA LEU A 100 -121.88 134.70 56.26
C LEU A 100 -122.63 134.50 54.93
N LYS A 101 -123.82 135.09 54.76
CA LYS A 101 -124.53 135.06 53.46
C LYS A 101 -123.72 135.70 52.33
N LEU A 102 -123.06 136.83 52.57
CA LEU A 102 -122.20 137.46 51.57
C LEU A 102 -120.95 136.62 51.25
N THR A 103 -120.37 135.92 52.23
CA THR A 103 -119.22 135.03 51.98
C THR A 103 -119.62 133.73 51.29
N VAL A 104 -120.77 133.13 51.63
CA VAL A 104 -121.32 131.98 50.88
C VAL A 104 -121.64 132.38 49.45
N PHE A 105 -122.35 133.50 49.25
CA PHE A 105 -122.65 133.99 47.90
C PHE A 105 -121.38 134.40 47.12
N HIS A 106 -120.32 134.88 47.78
CA HIS A 106 -119.02 135.07 47.13
C HIS A 106 -118.32 133.75 46.76
N LEU A 107 -118.41 132.70 47.58
CA LEU A 107 -117.85 131.38 47.25
C LEU A 107 -118.65 130.67 46.14
N GLU A 108 -119.98 130.80 46.15
CA GLU A 108 -120.86 130.35 45.07
C GLU A 108 -120.57 131.10 43.78
N THR A 109 -120.49 132.43 43.81
CA THR A 109 -120.13 133.21 42.61
C THR A 109 -118.66 133.01 42.21
N GLU A 110 -117.72 132.68 43.10
CA GLU A 110 -116.36 132.31 42.69
C GLU A 110 -116.31 130.94 42.00
N LYS A 111 -117.11 129.97 42.46
CA LYS A 111 -117.37 128.67 41.82
C LYS A 111 -118.08 128.80 40.47
N GLU A 112 -119.06 129.70 40.34
CA GLU A 112 -119.83 129.93 39.11
C GLU A 112 -119.15 130.86 38.08
N MET A 113 -118.32 131.82 38.52
CA MET A 113 -117.64 132.77 37.63
C MET A 113 -116.31 132.23 37.09
N ASN A 114 -115.75 131.16 37.71
CA ASN A 114 -114.52 130.49 37.24
C ASN A 114 -114.67 128.97 37.04
N PRO A 115 -115.67 128.47 36.27
CA PRO A 115 -115.79 127.04 35.95
C PRO A 115 -114.53 126.50 35.23
N SER A 116 -113.82 127.38 34.53
CA SER A 116 -112.51 127.13 33.91
C SER A 116 -111.41 126.70 34.90
N HIS A 117 -111.52 127.03 36.20
CA HIS A 117 -110.59 126.57 37.22
C HIS A 117 -110.99 125.19 37.77
N THR A 118 -112.29 124.98 38.03
CA THR A 118 -112.82 123.70 38.53
C THR A 118 -112.58 122.58 37.51
N ALA A 119 -112.97 122.81 36.25
CA ALA A 119 -112.73 121.86 35.16
C ALA A 119 -111.23 121.59 34.92
N ARG A 120 -110.35 122.56 35.20
CA ARG A 120 -108.90 122.38 35.10
C ARG A 120 -108.35 121.48 36.21
N LEU A 121 -108.87 121.59 37.43
CA LEU A 121 -108.50 120.70 38.54
C LEU A 121 -109.03 119.28 38.31
N GLU A 122 -110.26 119.13 37.82
CA GLU A 122 -110.82 117.82 37.42
C GLU A 122 -110.01 117.20 36.27
N GLN A 123 -109.62 118.00 35.26
CA GLN A 123 -108.74 117.54 34.18
C GLN A 123 -107.33 117.17 34.68
N GLN A 124 -106.79 117.87 35.69
CA GLN A 124 -105.52 117.51 36.32
C GLN A 124 -105.62 116.23 37.16
N LEU A 125 -106.71 116.01 37.88
CA LEU A 125 -106.97 114.76 38.60
C LEU A 125 -107.14 113.59 37.64
N ALA A 126 -107.92 113.75 36.57
CA ALA A 126 -108.07 112.74 35.51
C ALA A 126 -106.73 112.45 34.81
N ALA A 127 -105.91 113.47 34.55
CA ALA A 127 -104.57 113.30 33.97
C ALA A 127 -103.62 112.54 34.91
N LEU A 128 -103.56 112.90 36.21
CA LEU A 128 -102.75 112.19 37.21
C LEU A 128 -103.24 110.75 37.42
N GLN A 129 -104.55 110.53 37.39
CA GLN A 129 -105.12 109.19 37.49
C GLN A 129 -104.78 108.34 36.25
N GLN A 130 -104.93 108.90 35.04
CA GLN A 130 -104.49 108.26 33.80
C GLN A 130 -102.98 107.97 33.82
N GLU A 131 -102.14 108.92 34.25
CA GLU A 131 -100.69 108.76 34.39
C GLU A 131 -100.34 107.63 35.37
N SER A 132 -101.06 107.56 36.51
CA SER A 132 -100.90 106.45 37.47
C SER A 132 -101.34 105.10 36.92
N GLU A 133 -102.41 105.05 36.09
CA GLU A 133 -102.85 103.82 35.42
C GLU A 133 -101.88 103.40 34.29
N GLU A 134 -101.32 104.36 33.55
CA GLU A 134 -100.31 104.12 32.54
C GLU A 134 -98.98 103.65 33.16
N GLU A 135 -98.58 104.19 34.31
CA GLU A 135 -97.43 103.72 35.11
C GLU A 135 -97.70 102.34 35.72
N GLN A 136 -98.87 102.10 36.32
CA GLN A 136 -99.30 100.79 36.83
C GLN A 136 -99.25 99.73 35.71
N GLN A 137 -99.74 100.07 34.52
CA GLN A 137 -99.63 99.21 33.34
C GLN A 137 -98.18 99.07 32.83
N ALA A 138 -97.36 100.13 32.87
CA ALA A 138 -95.95 100.07 32.48
C ALA A 138 -95.15 99.16 33.42
N SER A 139 -95.42 99.25 34.72
CA SER A 139 -94.91 98.36 35.77
C SER A 139 -95.36 96.92 35.52
N CYS A 140 -96.64 96.66 35.24
CA CYS A 140 -97.12 95.33 34.87
C CYS A 140 -96.43 94.78 33.60
N ARG A 141 -96.28 95.61 32.56
CA ARG A 141 -95.53 95.27 31.33
C ARG A 141 -94.05 94.99 31.61
N MET A 142 -93.44 95.68 32.58
CA MET A 142 -92.05 95.47 33.00
C MET A 142 -91.89 94.20 33.84
N VAL A 143 -92.82 93.92 34.77
CA VAL A 143 -92.84 92.69 35.58
C VAL A 143 -93.04 91.45 34.70
N LEU A 144 -93.87 91.54 33.65
CA LEU A 144 -93.98 90.47 32.65
C LEU A 144 -92.65 90.27 31.91
N LYS A 145 -92.05 91.32 31.34
CA LYS A 145 -90.73 91.24 30.68
C LYS A 145 -89.64 90.65 31.58
N LEU A 146 -89.61 91.04 32.86
CA LEU A 146 -88.65 90.51 33.85
C LEU A 146 -88.93 89.04 34.20
N ARG A 147 -90.20 88.61 34.24
CA ARG A 147 -90.56 87.19 34.39
C ARG A 147 -90.16 86.37 33.16
N ASP A 148 -90.37 86.89 31.97
CA ASP A 148 -90.00 86.23 30.72
C ASP A 148 -88.47 86.09 30.62
N GLN A 149 -87.72 87.17 30.91
CA GLN A 149 -86.26 87.15 31.02
C GLN A 149 -85.76 86.17 32.08
N LEU A 150 -86.43 86.06 33.24
CA LEU A 150 -86.07 85.11 34.28
C LEU A 150 -86.33 83.66 33.87
N HIS A 151 -87.45 83.37 33.18
CA HIS A 151 -87.72 82.02 32.64
C HIS A 151 -86.73 81.67 31.53
N GLN A 152 -86.40 82.60 30.64
CA GLN A 152 -85.37 82.42 29.63
C GLN A 152 -84.00 82.14 30.27
N ALA A 153 -83.60 82.92 31.29
CA ALA A 153 -82.35 82.69 32.01
C ALA A 153 -82.32 81.32 32.73
N TYR A 154 -83.45 80.81 33.24
CA TYR A 154 -83.54 79.46 33.78
C TYR A 154 -83.45 78.37 32.68
N GLN A 155 -84.07 78.57 31.52
CA GLN A 155 -83.95 77.66 30.37
C GLN A 155 -82.51 77.63 29.84
N GLU A 156 -81.88 78.79 29.66
CA GLU A 156 -80.47 78.92 29.26
C GLU A 156 -79.53 78.28 30.29
N ARG A 157 -79.81 78.41 31.59
CA ARG A 157 -79.08 77.70 32.67
C ARG A 157 -79.23 76.19 32.54
N ASP A 158 -80.43 75.68 32.32
CA ASP A 158 -80.69 74.22 32.30
C ASP A 158 -80.18 73.57 31.01
N GLU A 159 -80.23 74.30 29.89
CA GLU A 159 -79.47 73.99 28.68
C GLU A 159 -77.96 74.00 28.94
N ALA A 160 -77.41 74.98 29.66
CA ALA A 160 -76.00 75.01 30.00
C ALA A 160 -75.61 73.84 30.92
N CYS A 161 -76.44 73.49 31.90
CA CYS A 161 -76.19 72.36 32.79
C CYS A 161 -76.22 71.01 32.06
N THR A 162 -77.18 70.80 31.15
CA THR A 162 -77.24 69.58 30.32
C THR A 162 -76.09 69.51 29.32
N LYS A 163 -75.68 70.64 28.71
CA LYS A 163 -74.47 70.74 27.88
C LYS A 163 -73.20 70.42 28.68
N VAL A 164 -73.07 70.93 29.91
CA VAL A 164 -71.95 70.62 30.82
C VAL A 164 -71.94 69.15 31.24
N GLN A 165 -73.10 68.54 31.52
CA GLN A 165 -73.19 67.10 31.81
C GLN A 165 -72.79 66.25 30.59
N HIS A 166 -73.20 66.62 29.38
CA HIS A 166 -72.77 65.95 28.16
C HIS A 166 -71.27 66.12 27.89
N MET A 167 -70.71 67.33 28.13
CA MET A 167 -69.26 67.57 28.08
C MET A 167 -68.50 66.78 29.16
N GLY A 168 -69.09 66.57 30.34
CA GLY A 168 -68.58 65.69 31.38
C GLY A 168 -68.49 64.23 30.91
N GLY A 169 -69.62 63.64 30.49
CA GLY A 169 -69.64 62.24 30.03
C GLY A 169 -68.80 61.98 28.77
N THR A 170 -68.68 62.96 27.86
CA THR A 170 -67.76 62.87 26.71
C THR A 170 -66.29 63.02 27.12
N LEU A 171 -65.97 63.81 28.15
CA LEU A 171 -64.62 63.88 28.73
C LEU A 171 -64.26 62.61 29.51
N GLU A 172 -65.20 62.03 30.26
CA GLU A 172 -65.03 60.76 30.99
C GLU A 172 -64.78 59.61 30.02
N THR A 173 -65.60 59.47 28.97
CA THR A 173 -65.40 58.44 27.94
C THR A 173 -64.12 58.67 27.12
N ALA A 174 -63.77 59.93 26.80
CA ALA A 174 -62.50 60.23 26.12
C ALA A 174 -61.27 60.00 27.02
N THR A 175 -61.36 60.22 28.33
CA THR A 175 -60.27 59.93 29.27
C THR A 175 -60.12 58.44 29.54
N ALA A 176 -61.21 57.68 29.65
CA ALA A 176 -61.18 56.22 29.68
C ALA A 176 -60.52 55.64 28.42
N ALA A 177 -60.99 56.02 27.22
CA ALA A 177 -60.40 55.58 25.96
C ALA A 177 -58.91 55.97 25.82
N LYS A 178 -58.50 57.12 26.38
CA LYS A 178 -57.09 57.53 26.46
C LYS A 178 -56.27 56.65 27.41
N MET A 179 -56.86 56.16 28.51
CA MET A 179 -56.21 55.19 29.40
C MET A 179 -56.09 53.83 28.73
N ASP A 180 -57.12 53.34 28.04
CA ASP A 180 -57.08 52.07 27.30
C ASP A 180 -56.00 52.08 26.21
N VAL A 181 -55.92 53.17 25.43
CA VAL A 181 -54.86 53.37 24.42
C VAL A 181 -53.47 53.47 25.07
N ALA A 182 -53.35 54.03 26.27
CA ALA A 182 -52.08 54.07 27.00
C ALA A 182 -51.66 52.67 27.50
N LEU A 183 -52.60 51.87 28.04
CA LEU A 183 -52.35 50.50 28.47
C LEU A 183 -51.91 49.63 27.28
N ALA A 184 -52.65 49.66 26.17
CA ALA A 184 -52.28 48.96 24.94
C ALA A 184 -50.90 49.41 24.39
N ALA A 185 -50.53 50.68 24.58
CA ALA A 185 -49.21 51.18 24.20
C ALA A 185 -48.08 50.67 25.11
N GLU A 186 -48.33 50.40 26.39
CA GLU A 186 -47.34 49.74 27.27
C GLU A 186 -47.26 48.22 26.98
N GLU A 187 -48.39 47.54 26.75
CA GLU A 187 -48.41 46.14 26.30
C GLU A 187 -47.60 45.94 25.02
N LEU A 188 -47.78 46.82 24.02
CA LEU A 188 -47.00 46.81 22.79
C LEU A 188 -45.50 47.10 23.02
N LYS A 189 -45.12 47.86 24.05
CA LYS A 189 -43.70 48.03 24.44
C LYS A 189 -43.13 46.76 25.07
N ILE A 190 -43.89 46.08 25.94
CA ILE A 190 -43.49 44.81 26.56
C ILE A 190 -43.29 43.74 25.47
N LEU A 191 -44.29 43.55 24.61
CA LEU A 191 -44.21 42.61 23.48
C LEU A 191 -43.06 42.94 22.53
N LYS A 192 -42.81 44.22 22.25
CA LYS A 192 -41.65 44.66 21.46
C LYS A 192 -40.32 44.32 22.14
N LEU A 193 -40.21 44.46 23.46
CA LEU A 193 -39.01 44.09 24.22
C LEU A 193 -38.79 42.57 24.16
N GLU A 194 -39.80 41.75 24.44
CA GLU A 194 -39.73 40.29 24.33
C GLU A 194 -39.35 39.83 22.92
N MET A 195 -39.96 40.39 21.88
CA MET A 195 -39.61 40.06 20.49
C MET A 195 -38.17 40.50 20.17
N SER A 196 -37.70 41.62 20.72
CA SER A 196 -36.30 42.05 20.56
C SER A 196 -35.30 41.15 21.28
N GLU A 197 -35.71 40.51 22.38
CA GLU A 197 -34.91 39.55 23.14
C GLU A 197 -34.85 38.20 22.42
N LYS A 198 -35.99 37.64 22.03
CA LYS A 198 -36.10 36.44 21.17
C LYS A 198 -35.31 36.60 19.85
N LEU A 199 -35.27 37.82 19.28
CA LEU A 199 -34.45 38.15 18.11
C LEU A 199 -32.95 38.28 18.39
N LYS A 200 -32.51 38.54 19.63
CA LYS A 200 -31.09 38.43 20.02
C LYS A 200 -30.74 36.97 20.23
N GLU A 201 -31.58 36.23 20.94
CA GLU A 201 -31.39 34.81 21.26
C GLU A 201 -31.26 33.97 19.98
N MET A 202 -32.19 34.06 19.04
CA MET A 202 -32.08 33.35 17.74
C MET A 202 -30.85 33.75 16.93
N LYS A 203 -30.39 35.00 17.01
CA LYS A 203 -29.15 35.45 16.34
C LYS A 203 -27.89 34.88 16.98
N GLU A 204 -27.92 34.65 18.28
CA GLU A 204 -26.82 34.03 19.01
C GLU A 204 -26.83 32.51 18.84
N GLN A 205 -28.00 31.85 18.88
CA GLN A 205 -28.17 30.45 18.51
C GLN A 205 -27.66 30.17 17.09
N MET A 206 -28.04 30.97 16.08
CA MET A 206 -27.48 30.85 14.72
C MET A 206 -25.96 31.07 14.68
N ARG A 207 -25.40 31.92 15.55
CA ARG A 207 -23.94 32.13 15.65
C ARG A 207 -23.23 30.90 16.20
N GLN A 208 -23.80 30.29 17.24
CA GLN A 208 -23.29 29.10 17.90
C GLN A 208 -23.42 27.86 17.01
N GLU A 209 -24.55 27.67 16.35
CA GLU A 209 -24.75 26.62 15.34
C GLU A 209 -23.79 26.79 14.16
N SER A 210 -23.61 28.03 13.66
CA SER A 210 -22.61 28.34 12.63
C SER A 210 -21.16 28.14 13.11
N ALA A 211 -20.89 28.12 14.41
CA ALA A 211 -19.58 27.81 14.98
C ALA A 211 -19.37 26.30 15.09
N CYS A 212 -20.32 25.61 15.72
CA CYS A 212 -20.34 24.15 15.85
C CYS A 212 -20.28 23.45 14.48
N SER A 213 -21.03 23.94 13.49
CA SER A 213 -21.00 23.44 12.11
C SER A 213 -19.62 23.60 11.45
N ARG A 214 -18.96 24.76 11.62
CA ARG A 214 -17.58 24.98 11.15
C ARG A 214 -16.56 24.07 11.84
N GLU A 215 -16.76 23.77 13.12
CA GLU A 215 -15.87 22.90 13.90
C GLU A 215 -16.08 21.42 13.55
N ALA A 216 -17.32 20.99 13.35
CA ALA A 216 -17.65 19.68 12.79
C ALA A 216 -17.10 19.49 11.36
N MET A 217 -17.15 20.54 10.52
CA MET A 217 -16.52 20.52 9.19
C MET A 217 -14.99 20.39 9.27
N LYS A 218 -14.32 21.12 10.18
CA LYS A 218 -12.87 20.96 10.42
C LYS A 218 -12.53 19.54 10.86
N SER A 219 -13.27 19.01 11.83
CA SER A 219 -13.07 17.64 12.34
C SER A 219 -13.27 16.58 11.25
N HIS A 220 -14.28 16.73 10.39
CA HIS A 220 -14.45 15.87 9.20
C HIS A 220 -13.29 15.99 8.21
N CYS A 221 -12.80 17.19 7.94
CA CYS A 221 -11.63 17.39 7.06
C CYS A 221 -10.37 16.74 7.62
N GLU A 222 -10.11 16.85 8.92
CA GLU A 222 -9.01 16.16 9.60
C GLU A 222 -9.16 14.64 9.56
N LEU A 223 -10.37 14.12 9.79
CA LEU A 223 -10.66 12.69 9.71
C LEU A 223 -10.41 12.16 8.30
N LEU A 224 -10.88 12.87 7.27
CA LEU A 224 -10.64 12.52 5.86
C LEU A 224 -9.15 12.59 5.48
N GLN A 225 -8.35 13.46 6.11
CA GLN A 225 -6.89 13.46 5.94
C GLN A 225 -6.25 12.23 6.59
N ARG A 226 -6.66 11.86 7.81
CA ARG A 226 -6.17 10.64 8.49
C ARG A 226 -6.55 9.36 7.73
N VAL A 227 -7.75 9.28 7.17
CA VAL A 227 -8.18 8.16 6.31
C VAL A 227 -7.29 8.07 5.07
N LYS A 228 -7.04 9.17 4.37
CA LYS A 228 -6.16 9.20 3.17
C LYS A 228 -4.70 8.81 3.47
N GLU A 229 -4.20 9.13 4.65
CA GLU A 229 -2.85 8.69 5.04
C GLU A 229 -2.84 7.22 5.42
N MET A 230 -3.87 6.71 6.11
CA MET A 230 -4.04 5.27 6.35
C MET A 230 -4.17 4.48 5.04
N GLU A 231 -4.91 4.99 4.04
CA GLU A 231 -5.01 4.41 2.70
C GLU A 231 -3.63 4.30 2.02
N ARG A 232 -2.76 5.31 2.14
CA ARG A 232 -1.37 5.24 1.67
C ARG A 232 -0.54 4.20 2.40
N VAL A 233 -0.65 4.12 3.73
CA VAL A 233 0.09 3.14 4.54
C VAL A 233 -0.34 1.73 4.15
N MET A 234 -1.65 1.43 4.11
CA MET A 234 -2.17 0.13 3.70
C MET A 234 -1.76 -0.26 2.27
N GLU A 235 -1.74 0.70 1.34
CA GLU A 235 -1.28 0.47 -0.04
C GLU A 235 0.25 0.20 -0.11
N MET A 236 1.05 0.83 0.75
CA MET A 236 2.48 0.55 0.87
C MET A 236 2.74 -0.82 1.53
N GLU A 237 1.99 -1.18 2.58
CA GLU A 237 2.03 -2.52 3.20
C GLU A 237 1.60 -3.61 2.20
N ARG A 238 0.55 -3.36 1.40
CA ARG A 238 0.10 -4.26 0.33
C ARG A 238 1.20 -4.51 -0.71
N ARG A 239 1.96 -3.47 -1.08
CA ARG A 239 3.12 -3.60 -1.98
C ARG A 239 4.27 -4.38 -1.35
N GLN A 240 4.56 -4.16 -0.06
CA GLN A 240 5.56 -4.94 0.67
C GLN A 240 5.15 -6.41 0.80
N ALA A 241 3.87 -6.72 1.05
CA ALA A 241 3.36 -8.08 1.08
C ALA A 241 3.49 -8.79 -0.28
N LEU A 242 3.24 -8.09 -1.40
CA LEU A 242 3.45 -8.61 -2.75
C LEU A 242 4.95 -8.84 -3.06
N LEU A 243 5.82 -7.94 -2.61
CA LEU A 243 7.28 -8.12 -2.73
C LEU A 243 7.74 -9.37 -1.97
N LEU A 244 7.38 -9.47 -0.68
CA LEU A 244 7.70 -10.64 0.16
C LEU A 244 7.12 -11.95 -0.40
N GLN A 245 5.94 -11.91 -1.05
CA GLN A 245 5.38 -13.06 -1.75
C GLN A 245 6.24 -13.47 -2.97
N SER A 246 6.72 -12.51 -3.76
CA SER A 246 7.65 -12.73 -4.88
C SER A 246 9.01 -13.26 -4.40
N ASP A 247 9.54 -12.71 -3.31
CA ASP A 247 10.80 -13.17 -2.70
C ASP A 247 10.65 -14.61 -2.18
N CYS A 248 9.54 -14.92 -1.51
CA CYS A 248 9.23 -16.29 -1.08
C CYS A 248 9.06 -17.27 -2.26
N GLN A 249 8.46 -16.84 -3.38
CA GLN A 249 8.37 -17.67 -4.59
C GLN A 249 9.75 -17.92 -5.19
N THR A 250 10.58 -16.88 -5.29
CA THR A 250 11.96 -16.96 -5.81
C THR A 250 12.81 -17.90 -4.95
N LEU A 251 12.80 -17.72 -3.63
CA LEU A 251 13.52 -18.56 -2.67
C LEU A 251 13.03 -20.03 -2.70
N ASN A 252 11.75 -20.28 -2.94
CA ASN A 252 11.25 -21.65 -3.13
C ASN A 252 11.80 -22.30 -4.41
N VAL A 253 11.95 -21.55 -5.51
CA VAL A 253 12.58 -22.05 -6.75
C VAL A 253 14.08 -22.28 -6.55
N GLU A 254 14.78 -21.40 -5.83
CA GLU A 254 16.19 -21.61 -5.45
C GLU A 254 16.38 -22.85 -4.56
N VAL A 255 15.49 -23.07 -3.60
CA VAL A 255 15.50 -24.28 -2.74
C VAL A 255 15.17 -25.54 -3.54
N GLN A 256 14.26 -25.49 -4.51
CA GLN A 256 13.95 -26.64 -5.38
C GLN A 256 15.12 -26.98 -6.31
N THR A 257 15.68 -25.99 -7.00
CA THR A 257 16.85 -26.19 -7.89
C THR A 257 18.12 -26.57 -7.12
N GLY A 258 18.31 -26.04 -5.90
CA GLY A 258 19.36 -26.48 -4.99
C GLY A 258 19.22 -27.94 -4.55
N ARG A 259 17.98 -28.40 -4.28
CA ARG A 259 17.70 -29.82 -4.00
C ARG A 259 17.95 -30.73 -5.20
N GLN A 260 17.62 -30.29 -6.42
CA GLN A 260 17.90 -31.03 -7.65
C GLN A 260 19.41 -31.21 -7.85
N ARG A 261 20.19 -30.13 -7.78
CA ARG A 261 21.67 -30.17 -7.89
C ARG A 261 22.32 -31.05 -6.83
N LEU A 262 21.79 -31.04 -5.60
CA LEU A 262 22.29 -31.90 -4.52
C LEU A 262 22.01 -33.39 -4.80
N GLU A 263 20.89 -33.72 -5.46
CA GLU A 263 20.59 -35.10 -5.85
C GLU A 263 21.43 -35.56 -7.05
N GLU A 264 21.69 -34.66 -8.01
CA GLU A 264 22.65 -34.88 -9.10
C GLU A 264 24.07 -35.13 -8.55
N GLU A 265 24.52 -34.32 -7.58
CA GLU A 265 25.82 -34.49 -6.91
C GLU A 265 25.90 -35.80 -6.11
N ARG A 266 24.81 -36.21 -5.45
CA ARG A 266 24.70 -37.52 -4.77
C ARG A 266 24.80 -38.68 -5.76
N GLU A 267 24.13 -38.58 -6.89
CA GLU A 267 24.13 -39.61 -7.92
C GLU A 267 25.52 -39.74 -8.58
N ILE A 268 26.17 -38.62 -8.91
CA ILE A 268 27.56 -38.60 -9.38
C ILE A 268 28.50 -39.18 -8.31
N SER A 269 28.31 -38.83 -7.03
CA SER A 269 29.10 -39.36 -5.91
C SER A 269 28.91 -40.88 -5.73
N ARG A 270 27.68 -41.37 -5.95
CA ARG A 270 27.36 -42.81 -5.94
C ARG A 270 28.05 -43.53 -7.08
N GLN A 271 27.94 -43.03 -8.31
CA GLN A 271 28.62 -43.60 -9.48
C GLN A 271 30.16 -43.60 -9.33
N LEU A 272 30.75 -42.53 -8.80
CA LEU A 272 32.19 -42.45 -8.52
C LEU A 272 32.62 -43.41 -7.40
N LYS A 273 31.76 -43.69 -6.41
CA LYS A 273 31.99 -44.70 -5.40
C LYS A 273 31.95 -46.11 -6.01
N GLU A 274 30.92 -46.43 -6.79
CA GLU A 274 30.77 -47.71 -7.49
C GLU A 274 31.95 -47.96 -8.46
N GLN A 275 32.41 -46.95 -9.19
CA GLN A 275 33.62 -47.04 -10.02
C GLN A 275 34.90 -47.24 -9.20
N ARG A 276 35.01 -46.65 -8.00
CA ARG A 276 36.15 -46.90 -7.10
C ARG A 276 36.14 -48.34 -6.59
N GLU A 277 35.00 -48.84 -6.12
CA GLU A 277 34.85 -50.20 -5.61
C GLU A 277 35.11 -51.25 -6.72
N MET A 278 34.62 -51.02 -7.94
CA MET A 278 34.94 -51.83 -9.11
C MET A 278 36.44 -51.79 -9.46
N LYS A 279 37.07 -50.61 -9.45
CA LYS A 279 38.51 -50.47 -9.69
C LYS A 279 39.34 -51.19 -8.63
N ASP A 280 38.96 -51.10 -7.36
CA ASP A 280 39.68 -51.73 -6.27
C ASP A 280 39.52 -53.27 -6.30
N SER A 281 38.38 -53.79 -6.77
CA SER A 281 38.21 -55.22 -7.09
C SER A 281 39.13 -55.67 -8.23
N LEU A 282 39.13 -54.96 -9.36
CA LEU A 282 39.98 -55.29 -10.52
C LEU A 282 41.48 -55.20 -10.15
N VAL A 283 41.87 -54.23 -9.33
CA VAL A 283 43.25 -54.12 -8.80
C VAL A 283 43.58 -55.26 -7.84
N PHE A 284 42.61 -55.77 -7.07
CA PHE A 284 42.80 -56.96 -6.25
C PHE A 284 42.95 -58.22 -7.11
N GLU A 285 42.08 -58.43 -8.09
CA GLU A 285 42.10 -59.55 -9.05
C GLU A 285 43.44 -59.62 -9.79
N LEU A 286 43.84 -58.54 -10.48
CA LEU A 286 45.13 -58.45 -11.19
C LEU A 286 46.33 -58.66 -10.24
N LYS A 287 46.22 -58.24 -8.98
CA LYS A 287 47.26 -58.46 -7.94
C LYS A 287 47.30 -59.91 -7.43
N THR A 288 46.21 -60.67 -7.55
CA THR A 288 46.20 -62.12 -7.30
C THR A 288 46.73 -62.90 -8.51
N GLU A 289 46.29 -62.57 -9.73
CA GLU A 289 46.81 -63.18 -10.96
C GLU A 289 48.33 -62.99 -11.11
N LEU A 290 48.82 -61.76 -10.90
CA LEU A 290 50.24 -61.44 -10.92
C LEU A 290 51.04 -62.22 -9.86
N LYS A 291 50.44 -62.57 -8.71
CA LYS A 291 51.08 -63.46 -7.72
C LYS A 291 51.10 -64.91 -8.21
N VAL A 292 50.01 -65.39 -8.81
CA VAL A 292 49.92 -66.75 -9.35
C VAL A 292 50.94 -66.95 -10.46
N GLU A 293 51.00 -66.06 -11.45
CA GLU A 293 51.98 -66.17 -12.55
C GLU A 293 53.44 -65.92 -12.11
N ARG A 294 53.68 -65.07 -11.11
CA ARG A 294 55.00 -65.01 -10.45
C ARG A 294 55.37 -66.35 -9.78
N SER A 295 54.42 -67.01 -9.11
CA SER A 295 54.68 -68.32 -8.49
C SER A 295 54.90 -69.42 -9.54
N ARG A 296 54.21 -69.35 -10.68
CA ARG A 296 54.33 -70.28 -11.82
C ARG A 296 55.68 -70.14 -12.52
N THR A 297 56.06 -68.91 -12.87
CA THR A 297 57.37 -68.63 -13.50
C THR A 297 58.54 -68.96 -12.57
N VAL A 298 58.43 -68.70 -11.26
CA VAL A 298 59.44 -69.16 -10.28
C VAL A 298 59.55 -70.69 -10.24
N LYS A 299 58.43 -71.42 -10.24
CA LYS A 299 58.46 -72.90 -10.31
C LYS A 299 59.11 -73.41 -11.60
N GLN A 300 58.75 -72.84 -12.75
CA GLN A 300 59.34 -73.21 -14.04
C GLN A 300 60.85 -72.94 -14.09
N LEU A 301 61.33 -71.84 -13.48
CA LEU A 301 62.76 -71.57 -13.35
C LEU A 301 63.45 -72.52 -12.35
N GLN A 302 62.78 -72.94 -11.28
CA GLN A 302 63.29 -73.97 -10.37
C GLN A 302 63.39 -75.34 -11.07
N GLU A 303 62.38 -75.74 -11.83
CA GLU A 303 62.37 -76.96 -12.65
C GLU A 303 63.50 -76.93 -13.70
N GLN A 304 63.69 -75.80 -14.41
CA GLN A 304 64.79 -75.64 -15.36
C GLN A 304 66.17 -75.68 -14.68
N ASN A 305 66.33 -75.07 -13.50
CA ASN A 305 67.59 -75.14 -12.75
C ASN A 305 67.91 -76.58 -12.32
N LEU A 306 66.92 -77.34 -11.81
CA LEU A 306 67.11 -78.76 -11.47
C LEU A 306 67.49 -79.61 -12.68
N LEU A 307 66.90 -79.35 -13.86
CA LEU A 307 67.29 -80.02 -15.11
C LEU A 307 68.72 -79.65 -15.55
N LEU A 308 69.13 -78.38 -15.39
CA LEU A 308 70.49 -77.93 -15.69
C LEU A 308 71.52 -78.48 -14.68
N GLU A 309 71.16 -78.64 -13.41
CA GLU A 309 72.00 -79.28 -12.38
C GLU A 309 72.14 -80.78 -12.64
N ALA A 310 71.06 -81.49 -12.99
CA ALA A 310 71.10 -82.89 -13.40
C ALA A 310 71.97 -83.09 -14.66
N ALA A 311 71.82 -82.23 -15.67
CA ALA A 311 72.65 -82.28 -16.89
C ALA A 311 74.13 -81.99 -16.58
N ARG A 312 74.43 -81.01 -15.73
CA ARG A 312 75.80 -80.73 -15.25
C ARG A 312 76.39 -81.93 -14.52
N HIS A 313 75.63 -82.60 -13.66
CA HIS A 313 76.10 -83.80 -12.97
C HIS A 313 76.33 -84.98 -13.93
N SER A 314 75.46 -85.20 -14.94
CA SER A 314 75.69 -86.20 -15.99
C SER A 314 77.02 -85.95 -16.70
N ILE A 315 77.19 -84.75 -17.25
CA ILE A 315 78.42 -84.33 -17.94
C ILE A 315 79.65 -84.44 -17.03
N GLN A 316 79.51 -84.12 -15.74
CA GLN A 316 80.59 -84.28 -14.75
C GLN A 316 80.93 -85.75 -14.51
N THR A 317 79.94 -86.66 -14.43
CA THR A 317 80.19 -88.10 -14.28
C THR A 317 80.79 -88.71 -15.55
N GLU A 318 80.30 -88.35 -16.73
CA GLU A 318 80.86 -88.74 -18.03
C GLU A 318 82.31 -88.29 -18.16
N LEU A 319 82.62 -87.04 -17.76
CA LEU A 319 83.99 -86.53 -17.73
C LEU A 319 84.90 -87.29 -16.75
N GLN A 320 84.39 -87.70 -15.58
CA GLN A 320 85.16 -88.53 -14.64
C GLN A 320 85.42 -89.94 -15.17
N VAL A 321 84.46 -90.55 -15.87
CA VAL A 321 84.67 -91.82 -16.58
C VAL A 321 85.74 -91.66 -17.66
N VAL A 322 85.61 -90.68 -18.55
CA VAL A 322 86.60 -90.42 -19.62
C VAL A 322 88.00 -90.09 -19.07
N LEU A 323 88.11 -89.40 -17.93
CA LEU A 323 89.39 -89.17 -17.26
C LEU A 323 89.98 -90.45 -16.67
N THR A 324 89.14 -91.33 -16.12
CA THR A 324 89.56 -92.65 -15.60
C THR A 324 90.02 -93.56 -16.73
N ASP A 325 89.25 -93.64 -17.81
CA ASP A 325 89.61 -94.41 -19.01
C ASP A 325 90.89 -93.91 -19.66
N LYS A 326 91.10 -92.58 -19.71
CA LYS A 326 92.36 -91.99 -20.16
C LYS A 326 93.54 -92.45 -19.30
N VAL A 327 93.40 -92.47 -17.97
CA VAL A 327 94.47 -92.93 -17.06
C VAL A 327 94.75 -94.43 -17.24
N ASN A 328 93.70 -95.25 -17.38
CA ASN A 328 93.83 -96.67 -17.65
C ASN A 328 94.53 -96.96 -18.99
N LEU A 329 94.13 -96.26 -20.06
CA LEU A 329 94.78 -96.34 -21.38
C LEU A 329 96.23 -95.86 -21.34
N GLN A 330 96.53 -94.82 -20.56
CA GLN A 330 97.90 -94.34 -20.37
C GLN A 330 98.76 -95.36 -19.61
N MET A 331 98.21 -96.04 -18.60
CA MET A 331 98.88 -97.10 -17.85
C MET A 331 99.19 -98.33 -18.73
N GLU A 332 98.20 -98.80 -19.51
CA GLU A 332 98.40 -99.89 -20.47
C GLU A 332 99.38 -99.49 -21.59
N LEU A 333 99.43 -98.22 -22.01
CA LEU A 333 100.40 -97.72 -22.98
C LEU A 333 101.83 -97.69 -22.45
N GLU A 334 102.05 -97.30 -21.18
CA GLU A 334 103.39 -97.40 -20.55
C GLU A 334 103.81 -98.87 -20.30
N LYS A 335 102.87 -99.75 -19.94
CA LYS A 335 103.11 -101.20 -19.87
C LYS A 335 103.51 -101.78 -21.22
N LEU A 336 102.78 -101.47 -22.30
CA LEU A 336 103.06 -101.96 -23.65
C LEU A 336 104.39 -101.42 -24.20
N LYS A 337 104.80 -100.20 -23.84
CA LYS A 337 106.17 -99.70 -24.08
C LYS A 337 107.22 -100.54 -23.35
N GLY A 338 107.00 -100.84 -22.07
CA GLY A 338 107.90 -101.69 -21.29
C GLY A 338 108.04 -103.10 -21.88
N GLU A 339 106.94 -103.71 -22.29
CA GLU A 339 106.92 -105.00 -23.01
C GLU A 339 107.65 -104.91 -24.36
N HIS A 340 107.43 -103.85 -25.14
CA HIS A 340 108.15 -103.60 -26.39
C HIS A 340 109.67 -103.43 -26.19
N ASP A 341 110.09 -102.68 -25.17
CA ASP A 341 111.51 -102.44 -24.93
C ASP A 341 112.22 -103.68 -24.36
N LEU A 342 111.52 -104.51 -23.57
CA LEU A 342 111.99 -105.85 -23.19
C LEU A 342 112.11 -106.77 -24.41
N LEU A 343 111.11 -106.81 -25.29
CA LEU A 343 111.18 -107.57 -26.55
C LEU A 343 112.35 -107.09 -27.42
N ARG A 344 112.54 -105.78 -27.55
CA ARG A 344 113.66 -105.18 -28.29
C ARG A 344 115.02 -105.54 -27.69
N GLN A 345 115.18 -105.51 -26.37
CA GLN A 345 116.40 -105.97 -25.69
C GLN A 345 116.63 -107.47 -25.92
N SER A 346 115.60 -108.30 -25.79
CA SER A 346 115.71 -109.74 -26.06
C SER A 346 116.09 -110.04 -27.52
N SER A 347 115.58 -109.25 -28.48
CA SER A 347 115.92 -109.35 -29.89
C SER A 347 117.36 -108.90 -30.18
N LEU A 348 117.88 -107.91 -29.47
CA LEU A 348 119.28 -107.49 -29.58
C LEU A 348 120.21 -108.59 -29.04
N ILE A 349 119.90 -109.15 -27.86
CA ILE A 349 120.65 -110.27 -27.27
C ILE A 349 120.60 -111.52 -28.18
N ALA A 350 119.44 -111.80 -28.79
CA ALA A 350 119.30 -112.87 -29.79
C ALA A 350 120.15 -112.60 -31.05
N GLN A 351 120.26 -111.34 -31.48
CA GLN A 351 121.09 -110.95 -32.63
C GLN A 351 122.60 -111.03 -32.30
N GLU A 352 123.03 -110.60 -31.11
CA GLU A 352 124.42 -110.71 -30.64
C GLU A 352 124.85 -112.17 -30.43
N THR A 353 123.96 -113.01 -29.88
CA THR A 353 124.21 -114.46 -29.75
C THR A 353 124.22 -115.17 -31.10
N ALA A 354 123.38 -114.76 -32.06
CA ALA A 354 123.45 -115.27 -33.43
C ALA A 354 124.74 -114.82 -34.17
N LEU A 355 125.19 -113.58 -33.98
CA LEU A 355 126.45 -113.08 -34.54
C LEU A 355 127.67 -113.82 -33.97
N THR A 356 127.74 -113.99 -32.65
CA THR A 356 128.84 -114.73 -32.01
C THR A 356 128.84 -116.21 -32.39
N GLN A 357 127.67 -116.85 -32.55
CA GLN A 357 127.56 -118.19 -33.13
C GLN A 357 128.05 -118.23 -34.58
N LYS A 358 127.71 -117.24 -35.41
CA LYS A 358 128.18 -117.13 -36.79
C LYS A 358 129.71 -117.03 -36.85
N GLU A 359 130.34 -116.15 -36.06
CA GLU A 359 131.80 -116.07 -36.03
C GLU A 359 132.46 -117.39 -35.57
N LEU A 360 131.83 -118.12 -34.64
CA LEU A 360 132.34 -119.40 -34.14
C LEU A 360 132.23 -120.49 -35.23
N LEU A 361 131.19 -120.45 -36.07
CA LEU A 361 131.08 -121.30 -37.27
C LEU A 361 132.12 -120.92 -38.33
N GLU A 362 132.35 -119.62 -38.57
CA GLU A 362 133.38 -119.15 -39.52
C GLU A 362 134.78 -119.59 -39.10
N ARG A 363 135.16 -119.41 -37.82
CA ARG A 363 136.44 -119.92 -37.27
C ARG A 363 136.57 -121.45 -37.35
N ASN A 364 135.47 -122.19 -37.20
CA ASN A 364 135.48 -123.65 -37.39
C ASN A 364 135.66 -124.04 -38.85
N PHE A 365 135.05 -123.32 -39.79
CA PHE A 365 135.20 -123.55 -41.22
C PHE A 365 136.64 -123.26 -41.69
N GLU A 366 137.23 -122.14 -41.26
CA GLU A 366 138.65 -121.81 -41.52
C GLU A 366 139.58 -122.92 -41.02
N ARG A 367 139.38 -123.40 -39.79
CA ARG A 367 140.14 -124.51 -39.21
C ARG A 367 140.01 -125.79 -40.04
N GLN A 368 138.79 -126.20 -40.39
CA GLN A 368 138.55 -127.38 -41.23
C GLN A 368 139.15 -127.24 -42.63
N GLN A 369 139.13 -126.03 -43.20
CA GLN A 369 139.75 -125.74 -44.50
C GLN A 369 141.29 -125.84 -44.43
N GLY A 370 141.89 -125.45 -43.30
CA GLY A 370 143.30 -125.69 -42.99
C GLY A 370 143.65 -127.17 -42.84
N GLU A 371 142.85 -127.92 -42.07
CA GLU A 371 142.98 -129.38 -41.88
C GLU A 371 142.93 -130.14 -43.21
N LEU A 372 141.94 -129.82 -44.07
CA LEU A 372 141.83 -130.38 -45.42
C LEU A 372 143.01 -130.01 -46.33
N CYS A 373 143.55 -128.79 -46.20
CA CYS A 373 144.72 -128.34 -46.98
C CYS A 373 146.03 -129.05 -46.55
N ALA A 374 146.14 -129.46 -45.29
CA ALA A 374 147.22 -130.34 -44.82
C ALA A 374 147.06 -131.76 -45.37
N ALA A 375 145.89 -132.38 -45.15
CA ALA A 375 145.60 -133.74 -45.61
C ALA A 375 145.77 -133.92 -47.13
N ARG A 376 145.41 -132.89 -47.92
CA ARG A 376 145.60 -132.90 -49.38
C ARG A 376 147.08 -132.95 -49.81
N LYS A 377 147.97 -132.28 -49.08
CA LYS A 377 149.42 -132.33 -49.34
C LYS A 377 150.01 -133.68 -48.96
N GLU A 378 149.47 -134.30 -47.92
CA GLU A 378 149.85 -135.63 -47.46
C GLU A 378 149.39 -136.72 -48.46
N GLU A 379 148.15 -136.63 -48.94
CA GLU A 379 147.62 -137.45 -50.05
C GLU A 379 148.50 -137.32 -51.31
N GLU A 380 148.92 -136.11 -51.67
CA GLU A 380 149.76 -135.83 -52.84
C GLU A 380 151.21 -136.32 -52.68
N ALA A 381 151.72 -136.42 -51.45
CA ALA A 381 152.98 -137.09 -51.15
C ALA A 381 152.84 -138.62 -51.23
N ILE A 382 151.78 -139.18 -50.64
CA ILE A 382 151.44 -140.61 -50.74
C ILE A 382 151.29 -141.03 -52.20
N ARG A 383 150.64 -140.21 -53.03
CA ARG A 383 150.44 -140.46 -54.47
C ARG A 383 151.77 -140.72 -55.20
N LYS A 384 152.81 -139.93 -54.93
CA LYS A 384 154.16 -140.11 -55.49
C LYS A 384 154.85 -141.39 -55.01
N HIS A 385 154.70 -141.73 -53.73
CA HIS A 385 155.20 -143.01 -53.22
C HIS A 385 154.48 -144.21 -53.87
N LEU A 386 153.16 -144.07 -54.09
CA LEU A 386 152.34 -145.09 -54.75
C LEU A 386 152.68 -145.22 -56.25
N GLU A 387 153.01 -144.13 -56.94
CA GLU A 387 153.54 -144.17 -58.31
C GLU A 387 154.91 -144.87 -58.38
N GLY A 388 155.79 -144.66 -57.40
CA GLY A 388 157.04 -145.42 -57.24
C GLY A 388 156.80 -146.92 -57.05
N PHE A 389 155.98 -147.29 -56.08
CA PHE A 389 155.58 -148.70 -55.87
C PHE A 389 154.84 -149.30 -57.07
N LYS A 390 154.11 -148.50 -57.86
CA LYS A 390 153.43 -148.96 -59.07
C LYS A 390 154.43 -149.31 -60.19
N ALA A 391 155.54 -148.58 -60.30
CA ALA A 391 156.63 -148.92 -61.22
C ALA A 391 157.31 -150.26 -60.83
N GLU A 392 157.56 -150.48 -59.53
CA GLU A 392 158.07 -151.77 -59.03
C GLU A 392 157.05 -152.90 -59.20
N LEU A 393 155.76 -152.64 -58.93
CA LEU A 393 154.70 -153.61 -59.13
C LEU A 393 154.56 -154.01 -60.60
N CYS A 394 154.80 -153.13 -61.58
CA CYS A 394 154.84 -153.54 -62.99
C CYS A 394 155.94 -154.59 -63.29
N LEU A 395 157.08 -154.57 -62.58
CA LEU A 395 158.15 -155.58 -62.67
C LEU A 395 157.80 -156.90 -61.92
N ILE A 396 156.75 -156.89 -61.10
CA ILE A 396 156.24 -158.07 -60.38
C ILE A 396 155.02 -158.66 -61.09
N VAL A 397 154.09 -157.83 -61.57
CA VAL A 397 152.91 -158.23 -62.35
C VAL A 397 153.33 -158.88 -63.68
N THR A 398 154.39 -158.40 -64.33
CA THR A 398 154.98 -159.08 -65.50
C THR A 398 155.56 -160.47 -65.21
N LYS A 399 155.71 -160.86 -63.93
CA LYS A 399 155.95 -162.27 -63.52
C LYS A 399 154.63 -162.96 -63.18
N LEU A 400 153.79 -162.34 -62.35
CA LEU A 400 152.54 -162.92 -61.84
C LEU A 400 151.47 -163.14 -62.91
N GLU A 401 151.47 -162.43 -64.05
CA GLU A 401 150.53 -162.75 -65.15
C GLU A 401 150.95 -163.99 -65.96
N GLY A 402 152.22 -164.40 -65.85
CA GLY A 402 152.66 -165.75 -66.21
C GLY A 402 152.04 -166.84 -65.32
N GLU A 403 151.60 -166.49 -64.10
CA GLU A 403 150.92 -167.40 -63.16
C GLU A 403 149.38 -167.30 -63.27
N ARG A 404 148.82 -166.06 -63.33
CA ARG A 404 147.37 -165.79 -63.41
C ARG A 404 146.68 -166.44 -64.61
N SER A 405 147.43 -166.74 -65.67
CA SER A 405 146.97 -167.46 -66.87
C SER A 405 146.42 -168.88 -66.61
N SER A 406 146.09 -169.23 -65.35
CA SER A 406 145.54 -170.49 -64.90
C SER A 406 144.15 -170.46 -64.12
N LEU A 407 143.33 -169.35 -63.97
CA LEU A 407 142.25 -169.21 -62.87
C LEU A 407 140.70 -168.52 -62.81
N GLU A 408 139.79 -167.79 -63.66
CA GLU A 408 138.77 -166.53 -63.30
C GLU A 408 137.10 -166.00 -63.77
N THR A 409 136.01 -165.05 -63.13
CA THR A 409 134.50 -164.12 -63.45
C THR A 409 133.14 -163.20 -62.52
N GLN A 410 131.93 -162.24 -62.82
CA GLN A 410 130.53 -161.40 -62.02
C GLN A 410 129.08 -160.26 -62.44
N LEU A 411 127.86 -159.59 -61.72
CA LEU A 411 126.41 -158.55 -62.02
C LEU A 411 125.04 -157.63 -61.08
N SER A 412 123.84 -156.66 -61.39
CA SER A 412 122.43 -155.85 -60.59
C SER A 412 121.00 -154.67 -60.99
N GLU A 413 119.79 -153.99 -60.26
CA GLU A 413 118.34 -152.93 -60.56
C GLU A 413 117.18 -151.78 -59.63
N ALA A 414 115.84 -151.04 -59.90
CA ALA A 414 114.71 -149.85 -59.18
C ALA A 414 113.01 -149.13 -59.47
N LYS A 415 112.00 -148.14 -58.79
CA LYS A 415 110.34 -147.48 -58.94
C LYS A 415 109.26 -146.16 -58.16
N LEU A 416 107.94 -145.36 -58.46
CA LEU A 416 106.65 -144.38 -57.67
C LEU A 416 105.30 -143.12 -58.06
N GLU A 417 104.06 -142.48 -57.37
CA GLU A 417 102.64 -141.42 -57.70
C GLU A 417 101.33 -140.37 -56.80
N VAL A 418 100.20 -139.38 -57.22
CA VAL A 418 98.57 -138.61 -56.89
C VAL A 418 97.60 -137.16 -56.16
N GLY A 419 96.24 -136.44 -56.42
CA GLY A 419 94.98 -135.39 -55.66
C GLY A 419 93.75 -134.00 -56.01
N SER A 420 92.40 -133.42 -55.44
CA SER A 420 91.35 -131.94 -55.45
C SER A 420 89.58 -131.39 -55.12
N LEU A 421 88.78 -130.07 -54.85
CA LEU A 421 87.10 -129.39 -54.79
C LEU A 421 86.17 -127.84 -54.23
N MET A 422 84.72 -127.24 -54.30
CA MET A 422 83.72 -125.89 -53.65
C MET A 422 82.04 -125.07 -53.91
N SER A 423 81.21 -123.86 -53.35
CA SER A 423 79.59 -123.07 -53.45
C SER A 423 78.68 -121.53 -52.84
N ALA A 424 77.26 -120.88 -52.94
CA ALA A 424 76.33 -119.40 -52.49
C ALA A 424 74.56 -118.76 -52.41
N LEU A 425 73.80 -117.44 -52.02
CA LEU A 425 72.14 -116.75 -51.85
C LEU A 425 71.27 -115.09 -51.56
N THR A 426 69.81 -114.52 -51.47
CA THR A 426 68.89 -112.97 -51.29
C THR A 426 67.16 -112.34 -50.89
N SER A 427 66.41 -110.97 -50.73
CA SER A 427 64.77 -110.27 -50.43
C SER A 427 63.92 -108.59 -50.24
N GLN A 428 62.46 -108.01 -50.09
CA GLN A 428 61.57 -106.45 -49.88
C GLN A 428 59.81 -105.80 -49.67
N ARG A 429 59.08 -104.46 -49.31
CA ARG A 429 57.44 -103.67 -49.27
C ARG A 429 56.68 -102.03 -48.78
N ASP A 430 55.32 -101.30 -48.93
CA ASP A 430 54.46 -99.78 -48.49
C ASP A 430 52.71 -99.11 -48.44
N GLU A 431 51.98 -97.79 -48.03
CA GLU A 431 50.35 -97.07 -47.73
C GLU A 431 49.43 -95.41 -47.73
N ASN A 432 48.07 -94.80 -47.25
CA ASN A 432 47.08 -93.30 -47.37
C ASN A 432 45.69 -92.35 -46.50
N ARG A 433 44.66 -91.21 -46.83
CA ARG A 433 43.48 -90.09 -46.14
C ARG A 433 42.00 -89.39 -46.75
N ARG A 434 40.62 -89.68 -46.51
CA ARG A 434 39.32 -88.85 -46.96
C ARG A 434 37.82 -89.28 -46.54
N LEU A 435 36.75 -88.42 -46.72
CA LEU A 435 35.23 -88.64 -46.82
C LEU A 435 34.26 -88.80 -45.59
N MET A 436 32.98 -88.34 -45.79
CA MET A 436 31.73 -88.43 -44.96
C MET A 436 31.63 -87.60 -43.65
N GLY A 437 30.66 -86.69 -43.45
CA GLY A 437 29.66 -86.13 -44.37
C GLY A 437 28.38 -86.96 -44.58
N LYS A 438 27.21 -86.30 -44.52
CA LYS A 438 25.83 -86.86 -44.42
C LYS A 438 25.52 -87.31 -42.98
N VAL A 439 24.69 -86.53 -42.25
CA VAL A 439 23.19 -86.62 -42.17
C VAL A 439 22.81 -87.65 -41.09
N ILE A 440 21.52 -87.91 -40.84
CA ILE A 440 20.96 -88.50 -39.60
C ILE A 440 20.90 -87.39 -38.52
N ASP A 441 19.83 -86.59 -38.41
CA ASP A 441 18.38 -86.92 -38.33
C ASP A 441 18.08 -87.67 -37.01
N GLU A 442 16.95 -87.54 -36.29
CA GLU A 442 15.68 -86.82 -36.52
C GLU A 442 14.88 -86.82 -35.19
N LEU A 443 13.87 -85.93 -35.02
CA LEU A 443 12.70 -86.11 -34.10
C LEU A 443 13.05 -86.16 -32.56
N GLU A 444 12.17 -86.05 -31.54
CA GLU A 444 10.77 -85.60 -31.30
C GLU A 444 10.53 -85.51 -29.75
N VAL A 445 9.43 -85.06 -29.09
CA VAL A 445 8.15 -84.34 -29.39
C VAL A 445 7.48 -83.92 -28.04
N LEU A 446 6.33 -83.23 -28.09
CA LEU A 446 5.26 -83.07 -27.06
C LEU A 446 5.53 -82.17 -25.82
N GLN A 447 4.54 -81.48 -25.21
CA GLN A 447 3.30 -80.83 -25.71
C GLN A 447 2.62 -79.98 -24.59
N SER A 448 1.83 -78.94 -24.96
CA SER A 448 0.60 -78.47 -24.26
C SER A 448 0.73 -77.75 -22.87
N VAL A 449 -0.20 -76.94 -22.32
CA VAL A 449 -1.40 -76.21 -22.82
C VAL A 449 -1.89 -75.10 -21.82
N CYS A 450 -2.39 -73.98 -22.37
CA CYS A 450 -3.37 -72.94 -21.88
C CYS A 450 -3.43 -72.29 -20.46
N ASP A 451 -3.71 -70.96 -20.48
CA ASP A 451 -4.36 -70.07 -19.48
C ASP A 451 -5.93 -70.23 -19.50
N PRO A 452 -6.86 -69.25 -19.18
CA PRO A 452 -6.82 -67.92 -18.47
C PRO A 452 -8.04 -67.56 -17.54
N ALA A 453 -8.07 -66.29 -17.06
CA ALA A 453 -9.25 -65.45 -16.67
C ALA A 453 -10.02 -65.75 -15.34
N GLY A 454 -10.81 -64.82 -14.74
CA GLY A 454 -11.00 -63.35 -14.93
C GLY A 454 -12.37 -62.80 -14.44
N LYS A 455 -12.54 -61.45 -14.33
CA LYS A 455 -13.82 -60.67 -14.10
C LYS A 455 -14.47 -60.73 -12.68
N ALA A 456 -15.37 -59.83 -12.23
CA ALA A 456 -15.74 -58.42 -12.57
C ALA A 456 -16.66 -57.78 -11.47
N VAL A 457 -17.13 -56.53 -11.66
CA VAL A 457 -18.00 -55.72 -10.75
C VAL A 457 -19.45 -55.63 -11.27
N SER A 458 -20.45 -55.63 -10.36
CA SER A 458 -21.86 -55.18 -10.57
C SER A 458 -22.63 -55.05 -9.21
N GLN A 459 -23.81 -54.40 -9.03
CA GLN A 459 -24.51 -53.28 -9.73
C GLN A 459 -25.87 -52.89 -9.03
N THR A 460 -26.08 -51.58 -8.71
CA THR A 460 -27.36 -50.78 -8.56
C THR A 460 -28.65 -51.20 -7.78
N LEU A 461 -29.21 -50.21 -7.01
CA LEU A 461 -30.66 -49.84 -6.81
C LEU A 461 -31.57 -50.82 -5.99
N GLU A 462 -32.77 -50.50 -5.41
CA GLU A 462 -33.65 -49.30 -5.30
C GLU A 462 -34.74 -49.38 -4.16
N ASN A 463 -35.36 -48.22 -3.78
CA ASN A 463 -36.76 -47.98 -3.30
C ASN A 463 -37.37 -48.50 -1.94
N ILE A 464 -38.52 -47.99 -1.38
CA ILE A 464 -39.08 -46.62 -1.13
C ILE A 464 -40.40 -46.60 -0.24
N LEU A 465 -40.67 -45.54 0.59
CA LEU A 465 -41.97 -45.06 1.22
C LEU A 465 -42.84 -45.97 2.18
N ALA A 466 -43.90 -45.55 2.95
CA ALA A 466 -44.33 -44.35 3.74
C ALA A 466 -45.74 -44.52 4.45
N SER A 467 -46.23 -43.62 5.36
CA SER A 467 -47.69 -43.20 5.59
C SER A 467 -48.04 -42.43 6.93
N HIS A 468 -49.26 -41.80 7.06
CA HIS A 468 -49.77 -40.89 8.15
C HIS A 468 -51.34 -40.63 8.06
N ASN A 469 -52.08 -40.01 9.05
CA ASN A 469 -53.53 -39.59 8.94
C ASN A 469 -54.17 -38.55 9.97
N ARG A 470 -55.52 -38.20 9.90
CA ARG A 470 -56.17 -36.85 10.16
C ARG A 470 -57.68 -36.68 10.68
N LEU A 471 -58.03 -35.46 11.21
CA LEU A 471 -59.22 -34.49 11.10
C LEU A 471 -60.77 -34.87 11.23
N GLN A 472 -61.83 -33.98 11.22
CA GLN A 472 -62.22 -32.67 11.91
C GLN A 472 -63.57 -31.96 11.40
N THR A 473 -64.31 -31.16 12.23
CA THR A 473 -65.16 -29.89 11.95
C THR A 473 -66.73 -29.88 11.73
N GLN A 474 -67.48 -28.80 12.20
CA GLN A 474 -68.63 -27.97 11.62
C GLN A 474 -69.75 -27.40 12.59
N GLN A 475 -70.62 -26.44 12.14
CA GLN A 475 -71.70 -25.60 12.80
C GLN A 475 -72.67 -24.94 11.72
N GLN A 476 -73.73 -24.07 11.87
CA GLN A 476 -74.80 -23.64 12.87
C GLN A 476 -75.81 -22.57 12.22
N GLU A 477 -77.02 -22.25 12.78
CA GLU A 477 -78.13 -21.44 12.13
C GLU A 477 -79.14 -20.65 13.08
N LEU A 478 -79.90 -19.58 12.63
CA LEU A 478 -81.11 -18.92 13.30
C LEU A 478 -81.82 -17.72 12.53
N GLY A 479 -83.10 -17.31 12.84
CA GLY A 479 -83.73 -15.97 12.49
C GLY A 479 -85.31 -15.78 12.41
N GLY A 480 -85.88 -14.53 12.43
CA GLY A 480 -87.31 -14.16 12.06
C GLY A 480 -88.05 -12.94 12.76
N GLN A 481 -89.02 -12.21 12.10
CA GLN A 481 -89.92 -11.13 12.68
C GLN A 481 -91.17 -10.70 11.78
N GLU A 482 -92.01 -9.66 12.13
CA GLU A 482 -93.35 -9.33 11.49
C GLU A 482 -93.86 -7.81 11.36
N GLN A 483 -95.00 -7.35 11.94
CA GLN A 483 -96.02 -6.40 11.33
C GLN A 483 -96.38 -4.99 11.97
N GLU A 484 -96.94 -4.01 11.21
CA GLU A 484 -97.06 -2.55 11.60
C GLU A 484 -98.00 -1.58 10.75
N LEU A 485 -99.09 -2.06 10.12
CA LEU A 485 -99.33 -1.76 8.69
C LEU A 485 -100.04 -0.47 8.17
N ASP A 486 -100.95 0.21 8.88
CA ASP A 486 -101.91 1.15 8.22
C ASP A 486 -101.53 2.64 8.22
N THR A 487 -100.91 3.16 9.28
CA THR A 487 -100.42 4.56 9.36
C THR A 487 -99.45 4.87 8.22
N LEU A 488 -98.56 3.91 7.93
CA LEU A 488 -97.60 3.90 6.83
C LEU A 488 -98.22 4.26 5.47
N LYS A 489 -99.50 3.96 5.21
CA LYS A 489 -100.11 4.10 3.88
C LYS A 489 -100.31 5.55 3.43
N LYS A 490 -100.43 6.52 4.35
CA LYS A 490 -100.56 7.96 4.01
C LYS A 490 -99.21 8.62 3.78
N ASP A 491 -98.26 8.43 4.69
CA ASP A 491 -96.91 8.98 4.57
C ASP A 491 -96.25 8.51 3.28
N ARG A 492 -96.44 7.22 2.94
CA ARG A 492 -96.09 6.61 1.65
C ARG A 492 -96.51 7.43 0.42
N LEU A 493 -97.64 8.15 0.42
CA LEU A 493 -98.09 8.94 -0.75
C LEU A 493 -97.41 10.31 -0.86
N GLN A 494 -97.04 10.94 0.26
CA GLN A 494 -96.18 12.14 0.23
C GLN A 494 -94.76 11.74 -0.14
N VAL A 495 -94.22 10.72 0.55
CA VAL A 495 -92.94 10.08 0.27
C VAL A 495 -92.84 9.66 -1.20
N GLN A 496 -93.91 9.12 -1.82
CA GLN A 496 -93.90 8.77 -3.25
C GLN A 496 -93.73 9.98 -4.21
N ARG A 497 -94.19 11.19 -3.84
CA ARG A 497 -93.98 12.39 -4.67
C ARG A 497 -92.57 12.95 -4.55
N ASP A 498 -91.98 12.90 -3.36
CA ASP A 498 -90.60 13.36 -3.17
C ASP A 498 -89.59 12.29 -3.65
N ILE A 499 -89.90 10.99 -3.50
CA ILE A 499 -89.23 9.88 -4.20
C ILE A 499 -89.17 10.15 -5.71
N ARG A 500 -90.23 10.63 -6.36
CA ARG A 500 -90.18 10.92 -7.81
C ARG A 500 -89.18 12.04 -8.17
N LYS A 501 -89.05 13.08 -7.33
CA LYS A 501 -88.02 14.11 -7.53
C LYS A 501 -86.63 13.50 -7.36
N HIS A 502 -86.42 12.81 -6.23
CA HIS A 502 -85.16 12.13 -5.93
C HIS A 502 -84.82 11.05 -6.96
N GLN A 503 -85.79 10.39 -7.60
CA GLN A 503 -85.58 9.48 -8.72
C GLN A 503 -84.99 10.23 -9.93
N THR A 504 -85.61 11.33 -10.38
CA THR A 504 -85.05 12.12 -11.51
C THR A 504 -83.70 12.77 -11.20
N GLU A 505 -83.38 12.97 -9.92
CA GLU A 505 -82.09 13.49 -9.48
C GLU A 505 -81.04 12.37 -9.36
N VAL A 506 -81.43 11.20 -8.84
CA VAL A 506 -80.63 9.97 -8.86
C VAL A 506 -80.34 9.52 -10.29
N GLU A 507 -81.28 9.63 -11.23
CA GLU A 507 -81.07 9.35 -12.66
C GLU A 507 -80.00 10.27 -13.27
N LYS A 508 -80.07 11.59 -13.00
CA LYS A 508 -79.04 12.55 -13.42
C LYS A 508 -77.68 12.27 -12.78
N LEU A 509 -77.67 11.96 -11.49
CA LEU A 509 -76.45 11.60 -10.76
C LEU A 509 -75.88 10.26 -11.26
N GLN A 510 -76.71 9.28 -11.61
CA GLN A 510 -76.31 8.02 -12.25
C GLN A 510 -75.77 8.26 -13.67
N GLN A 511 -76.33 9.19 -14.43
CA GLN A 511 -75.82 9.54 -15.76
C GLN A 511 -74.48 10.30 -15.68
N LEU A 512 -74.30 11.18 -14.69
CA LEU A 512 -73.01 11.80 -14.37
C LEU A 512 -71.99 10.77 -13.87
N LEU A 513 -72.40 9.85 -12.99
CA LEU A 513 -71.56 8.80 -12.43
C LEU A 513 -71.11 7.80 -13.50
N THR A 514 -72.01 7.35 -14.38
CA THR A 514 -71.66 6.44 -15.49
C THR A 514 -70.81 7.12 -16.56
N SER A 515 -71.06 8.39 -16.91
CA SER A 515 -70.22 9.14 -17.84
C SER A 515 -68.88 9.60 -17.24
N SER A 516 -68.79 9.72 -15.92
CA SER A 516 -67.51 9.86 -15.20
C SER A 516 -66.76 8.53 -15.17
N HIS A 517 -67.43 7.42 -14.83
CA HIS A 517 -66.82 6.08 -14.86
C HIS A 517 -66.31 5.70 -16.24
N SER A 518 -67.03 5.98 -17.34
CA SER A 518 -66.55 5.65 -18.69
C SER A 518 -65.32 6.48 -19.11
N LYS A 519 -65.28 7.77 -18.75
CA LYS A 519 -64.09 8.62 -18.93
C LYS A 519 -62.91 8.14 -18.08
N ASN A 520 -63.15 7.86 -16.81
CA ASN A 520 -62.13 7.39 -15.87
C ASN A 520 -61.60 6.01 -16.27
N ASN A 521 -62.46 5.11 -16.76
CA ASN A 521 -62.07 3.79 -17.26
C ASN A 521 -61.27 3.90 -18.57
N GLY A 522 -61.68 4.76 -19.51
CA GLY A 522 -60.89 5.03 -20.72
C GLY A 522 -59.51 5.63 -20.43
N ALA A 523 -59.42 6.53 -19.44
CA ALA A 523 -58.16 7.06 -18.95
C ALA A 523 -57.31 5.99 -18.25
N PHE A 524 -57.92 5.15 -17.40
CA PHE A 524 -57.27 4.03 -16.72
C PHE A 524 -56.73 2.99 -17.70
N GLU A 525 -57.50 2.61 -18.72
CA GLU A 525 -57.05 1.73 -19.81
C GLU A 525 -55.87 2.33 -20.60
N SER A 526 -55.88 3.63 -20.85
CA SER A 526 -54.77 4.33 -21.52
C SER A 526 -53.50 4.31 -20.66
N LEU A 527 -53.63 4.59 -19.36
CA LEU A 527 -52.54 4.51 -18.40
C LEU A 527 -52.02 3.06 -18.26
N GLN A 528 -52.90 2.06 -18.21
CA GLN A 528 -52.53 0.65 -18.16
C GLN A 528 -51.74 0.26 -19.41
N LYS A 529 -52.21 0.59 -20.61
CA LYS A 529 -51.49 0.35 -21.88
C LYS A 529 -50.11 1.02 -21.91
N SER A 530 -49.98 2.24 -21.36
CA SER A 530 -48.70 2.92 -21.25
C SER A 530 -47.75 2.27 -20.23
N LEU A 531 -48.28 1.79 -19.11
CA LEU A 531 -47.55 1.07 -18.06
C LEU A 531 -47.08 -0.30 -18.55
N ASP A 532 -47.93 -1.05 -19.26
CA ASP A 532 -47.60 -2.34 -19.87
C ASP A 532 -46.48 -2.18 -20.91
N THR A 533 -46.55 -1.13 -21.73
CA THR A 533 -45.50 -0.79 -22.72
C THR A 533 -44.18 -0.47 -22.01
N ALA A 534 -44.21 0.41 -21.01
CA ALA A 534 -43.03 0.74 -20.20
C ALA A 534 -42.46 -0.48 -19.45
N ALA A 535 -43.30 -1.41 -19.01
CA ALA A 535 -42.87 -2.66 -18.38
C ALA A 535 -42.19 -3.63 -19.38
N VAL A 536 -42.62 -3.66 -20.64
CA VAL A 536 -41.96 -4.40 -21.72
C VAL A 536 -40.61 -3.75 -22.08
N ASP A 537 -40.55 -2.43 -22.23
CA ASP A 537 -39.29 -1.75 -22.56
C ASP A 537 -38.29 -1.77 -21.39
N ASN A 538 -38.73 -1.69 -20.14
CA ASN A 538 -37.87 -1.93 -18.98
C ASN A 538 -37.31 -3.37 -18.95
N LYS A 539 -38.11 -4.38 -19.31
CA LYS A 539 -37.61 -5.77 -19.48
C LYS A 539 -36.63 -5.91 -20.64
N ARG A 540 -36.80 -5.15 -21.74
CA ARG A 540 -35.85 -5.10 -22.86
C ARG A 540 -34.55 -4.41 -22.46
N LEU A 541 -34.63 -3.28 -21.75
CA LEU A 541 -33.49 -2.54 -21.23
C LEU A 541 -32.67 -3.38 -20.25
N ALA A 542 -33.33 -4.06 -19.30
CA ALA A 542 -32.69 -4.96 -18.35
C ALA A 542 -31.87 -6.06 -19.05
N LYS A 543 -32.45 -6.74 -20.06
CA LYS A 543 -31.73 -7.73 -20.87
C LYS A 543 -30.57 -7.13 -21.67
N SER A 544 -30.74 -5.92 -22.20
CA SER A 544 -29.66 -5.21 -22.90
C SER A 544 -28.49 -4.86 -21.97
N LEU A 545 -28.79 -4.44 -20.73
CA LEU A 545 -27.80 -4.18 -19.69
C LEU A 545 -27.11 -5.47 -19.23
N GLU A 546 -27.84 -6.57 -19.05
CA GLU A 546 -27.29 -7.89 -18.70
C GLU A 546 -26.33 -8.42 -19.78
N LEU A 547 -26.67 -8.22 -21.06
CA LEU A 547 -25.78 -8.51 -22.20
C LEU A 547 -24.56 -7.57 -22.23
N ALA A 548 -24.72 -6.28 -21.94
CA ALA A 548 -23.61 -5.32 -21.87
C ALA A 548 -22.66 -5.62 -20.69
N VAL A 549 -23.17 -6.03 -19.53
CA VAL A 549 -22.38 -6.40 -18.35
C VAL A 549 -21.63 -7.71 -18.57
N SER A 550 -22.28 -8.73 -19.13
CA SER A 550 -21.64 -10.03 -19.41
C SER A 550 -20.57 -9.92 -20.51
N THR A 551 -20.81 -9.13 -21.57
CA THR A 551 -19.78 -8.87 -22.60
C THR A 551 -18.61 -8.05 -22.05
N ASN A 552 -18.85 -6.99 -21.26
CA ASN A 552 -17.78 -6.26 -20.57
C ASN A 552 -16.98 -7.16 -19.61
N SER A 553 -17.64 -8.06 -18.88
CA SER A 553 -16.96 -9.02 -17.99
C SER A 553 -16.06 -9.97 -18.77
N SER A 554 -16.50 -10.46 -19.94
CA SER A 554 -15.67 -11.29 -20.83
C SER A 554 -14.49 -10.52 -21.41
N LEU A 555 -14.69 -9.26 -21.82
CA LEU A 555 -13.61 -8.40 -22.32
C LEU A 555 -12.60 -8.06 -21.22
N HIS A 556 -13.04 -7.76 -20.00
CA HIS A 556 -12.16 -7.50 -18.87
C HIS A 556 -11.33 -8.74 -18.51
N SER A 557 -11.92 -9.94 -18.48
CA SER A 557 -11.20 -11.19 -18.27
C SER A 557 -10.13 -11.45 -19.35
N ARG A 558 -10.41 -11.13 -20.62
CA ARG A 558 -9.42 -11.21 -21.71
C ARG A 558 -8.32 -10.17 -21.59
N LEU A 559 -8.63 -8.96 -21.10
CA LEU A 559 -7.65 -7.90 -20.88
C LEU A 559 -6.70 -8.24 -19.73
N GLU A 560 -7.19 -8.77 -18.61
CA GLU A 560 -6.34 -9.28 -17.53
C GLU A 560 -5.47 -10.45 -18.02
N GLN A 561 -6.05 -11.42 -18.74
CA GLN A 561 -5.28 -12.53 -19.33
C GLN A 561 -4.16 -12.03 -20.26
N ALA A 562 -4.44 -11.03 -21.11
CA ALA A 562 -3.42 -10.43 -21.98
C ALA A 562 -2.36 -9.67 -21.17
N ARG A 563 -2.75 -8.92 -20.12
CA ARG A 563 -1.80 -8.22 -19.24
C ARG A 563 -0.86 -9.21 -18.57
N ASP A 564 -1.38 -10.31 -18.05
CA ASP A 564 -0.60 -11.33 -17.35
C ASP A 564 0.34 -12.09 -18.32
N GLN A 565 -0.08 -12.32 -19.57
CA GLN A 565 0.80 -12.82 -20.65
C GLN A 565 1.95 -11.85 -20.97
N TYR A 566 1.67 -10.55 -21.07
CA TYR A 566 2.72 -9.54 -21.27
C TYR A 566 3.65 -9.43 -20.05
N GLN A 567 3.12 -9.51 -18.83
CA GLN A 567 3.92 -9.48 -17.59
C GLN A 567 4.83 -10.71 -17.48
N GLY A 568 4.34 -11.91 -17.84
CA GLY A 568 5.16 -13.12 -17.96
C GLY A 568 6.24 -12.98 -19.04
N THR A 569 5.93 -12.34 -20.17
CA THR A 569 6.91 -12.08 -21.23
C THR A 569 8.01 -11.10 -20.78
N ILE A 570 7.64 -10.03 -20.06
CA ILE A 570 8.59 -9.03 -19.53
C ILE A 570 9.53 -9.68 -18.51
N THR A 571 8.99 -10.40 -17.54
CA THR A 571 9.79 -11.06 -16.48
C THR A 571 10.78 -12.09 -17.04
N LEU A 572 10.39 -12.85 -18.07
CA LEU A 572 11.32 -13.73 -18.80
C LEU A 572 12.45 -12.95 -19.51
N ARG A 573 12.16 -11.80 -20.13
CA ARG A 573 13.20 -10.96 -20.75
C ARG A 573 14.14 -10.31 -19.73
N ASP A 574 13.62 -9.91 -18.57
CA ASP A 574 14.46 -9.40 -17.48
C ASP A 574 15.38 -10.49 -16.91
N GLU A 575 14.94 -11.76 -16.87
CA GLU A 575 15.76 -12.91 -16.52
C GLU A 575 16.91 -13.13 -17.52
N GLU A 576 16.59 -13.25 -18.82
CA GLU A 576 17.57 -13.38 -19.91
C GLU A 576 18.61 -12.23 -19.87
N LEU A 577 18.16 -10.99 -19.67
CA LEU A 577 19.02 -9.82 -19.58
C LEU A 577 19.92 -9.84 -18.33
N ARG A 578 19.45 -10.37 -17.20
CA ARG A 578 20.24 -10.48 -15.96
C ARG A 578 21.30 -11.56 -16.08
N GLU A 579 20.96 -12.70 -16.67
CA GLU A 579 21.90 -13.79 -16.95
C GLU A 579 22.97 -13.36 -17.96
N ALA A 580 22.58 -12.73 -19.06
CA ALA A 580 23.49 -12.17 -20.05
C ALA A 580 24.44 -11.12 -19.43
N ARG A 581 23.93 -10.22 -18.56
CA ARG A 581 24.76 -9.28 -17.80
C ARG A 581 25.76 -9.98 -16.88
N SER A 582 25.42 -11.12 -16.27
CA SER A 582 26.38 -11.86 -15.45
C SER A 582 27.45 -12.56 -16.28
N LYS A 583 27.07 -13.17 -17.41
CA LYS A 583 28.03 -13.73 -18.39
C LYS A 583 29.02 -12.67 -18.88
N ILE A 584 28.54 -11.46 -19.18
CA ILE A 584 29.39 -10.31 -19.57
C ILE A 584 30.34 -9.88 -18.44
N ARG A 585 29.89 -9.88 -17.17
CA ARG A 585 30.77 -9.59 -16.02
C ARG A 585 31.90 -10.60 -15.91
N HIS A 586 31.58 -11.89 -15.87
CA HIS A 586 32.59 -12.94 -15.69
C HIS A 586 33.60 -12.99 -16.84
N LEU A 587 33.15 -12.87 -18.10
CA LEU A 587 34.06 -12.76 -19.25
C LEU A 587 34.93 -11.49 -19.19
N SER A 588 34.45 -10.40 -18.58
CA SER A 588 35.25 -9.19 -18.36
C SER A 588 36.26 -9.36 -17.22
N GLU A 589 35.89 -10.06 -16.16
CA GLU A 589 36.74 -10.41 -15.02
C GLU A 589 37.88 -11.35 -15.47
N GLU A 590 37.57 -12.42 -16.18
CA GLU A 590 38.53 -13.34 -16.82
C GLU A 590 39.48 -12.62 -17.77
N LEU A 591 38.94 -11.79 -18.68
CA LEU A 591 39.74 -11.02 -19.64
C LEU A 591 40.69 -10.04 -18.94
N ASN A 592 40.28 -9.46 -17.81
CA ASN A 592 41.14 -8.57 -17.02
C ASN A 592 42.20 -9.33 -16.22
N ALA A 593 41.85 -10.50 -15.64
CA ALA A 593 42.80 -11.39 -15.00
C ALA A 593 43.87 -11.88 -15.99
N LEU A 594 43.47 -12.31 -17.19
CA LEU A 594 44.39 -12.73 -18.26
C LEU A 594 45.29 -11.57 -18.72
N LYS A 595 44.75 -10.36 -18.90
CA LYS A 595 45.56 -9.16 -19.18
C LYS A 595 46.55 -8.84 -18.07
N GLN A 596 46.20 -9.06 -16.80
CA GLN A 596 47.09 -8.85 -15.67
C GLN A 596 48.18 -9.91 -15.59
N GLN A 597 47.84 -11.19 -15.81
CA GLN A 597 48.79 -12.30 -15.91
C GLN A 597 49.82 -12.06 -17.01
N MET A 598 49.37 -11.80 -18.24
CA MET A 598 50.24 -11.48 -19.39
C MET A 598 51.16 -10.27 -19.12
N ARG A 599 50.70 -9.27 -18.36
CA ARG A 599 51.54 -8.12 -17.95
C ARG A 599 52.60 -8.52 -16.92
N GLU A 600 52.29 -9.39 -15.98
CA GLU A 600 53.27 -9.82 -14.96
C GLU A 600 54.27 -10.84 -15.54
N ASP A 601 53.84 -11.69 -16.47
CA ASP A 601 54.72 -12.61 -17.22
C ASP A 601 55.67 -11.85 -18.16
N CYS A 602 55.19 -10.80 -18.85
CA CYS A 602 56.08 -9.88 -19.57
C CYS A 602 57.09 -9.23 -18.61
N LYS A 603 56.65 -8.77 -17.43
CA LYS A 603 57.54 -8.15 -16.43
C LYS A 603 58.52 -9.16 -15.82
N SER A 604 58.15 -10.41 -15.59
CA SER A 604 59.03 -11.45 -15.02
C SER A 604 60.07 -11.90 -16.04
N SER A 605 59.67 -12.09 -17.30
CA SER A 605 60.55 -12.36 -18.44
C SER A 605 61.55 -11.23 -18.69
N VAL A 606 61.10 -9.96 -18.74
CA VAL A 606 62.01 -8.80 -18.86
C VAL A 606 62.98 -8.72 -17.68
N ARG A 607 62.53 -9.01 -16.44
CA ARG A 607 63.42 -9.10 -15.26
C ARG A 607 64.34 -10.32 -15.27
N ALA A 608 64.09 -11.34 -16.09
CA ALA A 608 65.01 -12.47 -16.31
C ALA A 608 66.09 -12.10 -17.31
N LEU A 609 65.70 -11.65 -18.50
CA LEU A 609 66.61 -11.16 -19.54
C LEU A 609 67.51 -10.03 -19.03
N GLN A 610 67.00 -9.13 -18.18
CA GLN A 610 67.82 -8.06 -17.58
C GLN A 610 68.87 -8.58 -16.58
N ARG A 611 68.60 -9.71 -15.89
CA ARG A 611 69.61 -10.39 -15.04
C ARG A 611 70.66 -11.08 -15.89
N GLU A 612 70.24 -11.86 -16.88
CA GLU A 612 71.13 -12.52 -17.85
C GLU A 612 72.05 -11.51 -18.56
N ILE A 613 71.52 -10.38 -19.05
CA ILE A 613 72.31 -9.29 -19.64
C ILE A 613 73.30 -8.69 -18.63
N SER A 614 72.94 -8.60 -17.35
CA SER A 614 73.84 -8.10 -16.30
C SER A 614 74.97 -9.09 -15.99
N GLU A 615 74.66 -10.38 -15.92
CA GLU A 615 75.62 -11.48 -15.71
C GLU A 615 76.58 -11.63 -16.90
N LEU A 616 76.06 -11.59 -18.13
CA LEU A 616 76.85 -11.57 -19.36
C LEU A 616 77.75 -10.32 -19.41
N LYS A 617 77.27 -9.15 -18.98
CA LYS A 617 78.08 -7.92 -18.90
C LYS A 617 79.23 -8.02 -17.88
N VAL A 618 79.04 -8.75 -16.77
CA VAL A 618 80.12 -9.05 -15.81
C VAL A 618 81.14 -10.02 -16.43
N THR A 619 80.69 -11.15 -16.99
CA THR A 619 81.62 -12.14 -17.60
C THR A 619 82.39 -11.59 -18.82
N VAL A 620 81.80 -10.68 -19.60
CA VAL A 620 82.50 -9.91 -20.65
C VAL A 620 83.54 -8.96 -20.06
N LYS A 621 83.26 -8.30 -18.94
CA LYS A 621 84.26 -7.45 -18.24
C LYS A 621 85.41 -8.27 -17.66
N ASP A 622 85.11 -9.42 -17.07
CA ASP A 622 86.10 -10.30 -16.45
C ASP A 622 86.98 -11.01 -17.48
N SER A 623 86.42 -11.39 -18.64
CA SER A 623 87.21 -11.89 -19.77
C SER A 623 88.03 -10.78 -20.44
N SER A 624 87.51 -9.55 -20.52
CA SER A 624 88.25 -8.38 -21.03
C SER A 624 89.45 -8.03 -20.14
N SER A 625 89.30 -8.01 -18.82
CA SER A 625 90.42 -7.79 -17.89
C SER A 625 91.47 -8.90 -17.98
N ARG A 626 91.06 -10.17 -17.92
CA ARG A 626 91.97 -11.32 -18.13
C ARG A 626 92.70 -11.26 -19.48
N SER A 627 92.04 -10.79 -20.55
CA SER A 627 92.68 -10.58 -21.85
C SER A 627 93.69 -9.43 -21.83
N GLY A 628 93.46 -8.40 -21.01
CA GLY A 628 94.41 -7.34 -20.71
C GLY A 628 95.65 -7.88 -19.98
N ASP A 629 95.44 -8.63 -18.89
CA ASP A 629 96.49 -9.26 -18.08
C ASP A 629 97.37 -10.19 -18.94
N LEU A 630 96.75 -11.05 -19.77
CA LEU A 630 97.45 -11.91 -20.71
C LEU A 630 98.20 -11.13 -21.79
N SER A 631 97.71 -9.95 -22.19
CA SER A 631 98.39 -9.07 -23.15
C SER A 631 99.54 -8.30 -22.51
N GLU A 632 99.49 -8.00 -21.20
CA GLU A 632 100.60 -7.51 -20.38
C GLU A 632 101.69 -8.58 -20.23
N ALA A 633 101.32 -9.79 -19.81
CA ALA A 633 102.23 -10.92 -19.67
C ALA A 633 102.91 -11.29 -21.00
N ASN A 634 102.20 -11.23 -22.13
CA ASN A 634 102.80 -11.42 -23.45
C ASN A 634 103.78 -10.30 -23.84
N ARG A 635 103.53 -9.05 -23.46
CA ARG A 635 104.48 -7.93 -23.66
C ARG A 635 105.73 -8.12 -22.79
N GLU A 636 105.56 -8.54 -21.54
CA GLU A 636 106.64 -8.88 -20.60
C GLU A 636 107.52 -10.02 -21.14
N LEU A 637 106.91 -11.14 -21.56
CA LEU A 637 107.60 -12.29 -22.13
C LEU A 637 108.36 -11.94 -23.42
N ARG A 638 107.78 -11.14 -24.32
CA ARG A 638 108.48 -10.65 -25.52
C ARG A 638 109.69 -9.79 -25.17
N ARG A 639 109.58 -8.90 -24.17
CA ARG A 639 110.71 -8.07 -23.73
C ARG A 639 111.84 -8.93 -23.16
N ARG A 640 111.52 -9.95 -22.34
CA ARG A 640 112.47 -10.92 -21.80
C ARG A 640 113.12 -11.76 -22.89
N ALA A 641 112.35 -12.20 -23.89
CA ALA A 641 112.89 -12.92 -25.05
C ALA A 641 113.93 -12.08 -25.80
N SER A 642 113.62 -10.83 -26.14
CA SER A 642 114.58 -9.94 -26.80
C SER A 642 115.79 -9.56 -25.93
N GLU A 643 115.65 -9.52 -24.60
CA GLU A 643 116.80 -9.40 -23.71
C GLU A 643 117.68 -10.67 -23.71
N LEU A 644 117.09 -11.86 -23.68
CA LEU A 644 117.81 -13.12 -23.79
C LEU A 644 118.49 -13.27 -25.17
N GLU A 645 117.83 -12.87 -26.25
CA GLU A 645 118.42 -12.79 -27.60
C GLU A 645 119.63 -11.85 -27.64
N ARG A 646 119.53 -10.68 -26.98
CA ARG A 646 120.63 -9.73 -26.82
C ARG A 646 121.79 -10.32 -26.00
N LEU A 647 121.51 -11.02 -24.90
CA LEU A 647 122.51 -11.67 -24.06
C LEU A 647 123.19 -12.84 -24.80
N VAL A 648 122.44 -13.70 -25.47
CA VAL A 648 122.95 -14.76 -26.34
C VAL A 648 123.77 -14.20 -27.50
N SER A 649 123.39 -13.05 -28.06
CA SER A 649 124.17 -12.37 -29.11
C SER A 649 125.51 -11.82 -28.56
N LYS A 650 125.51 -11.21 -27.36
CA LYS A 650 126.73 -10.82 -26.65
C LYS A 650 127.63 -12.02 -26.33
N GLN A 651 127.06 -13.12 -25.83
CA GLN A 651 127.79 -14.36 -25.56
C GLN A 651 128.37 -14.97 -26.84
N LYS A 652 127.60 -15.04 -27.94
CA LYS A 652 128.09 -15.47 -29.26
C LYS A 652 129.24 -14.59 -29.78
N ALA A 653 129.20 -13.28 -29.53
CA ALA A 653 130.31 -12.38 -29.86
C ALA A 653 131.55 -12.64 -28.97
N CYS A 654 131.37 -12.76 -27.66
CA CYS A 654 132.45 -13.09 -26.72
C CYS A 654 133.09 -14.46 -27.02
N ILE A 655 132.30 -15.49 -27.33
CA ILE A 655 132.79 -16.82 -27.73
C ILE A 655 133.50 -16.78 -29.10
N LYS A 656 133.07 -15.92 -30.04
CA LYS A 656 133.82 -15.68 -31.29
C LYS A 656 135.18 -15.06 -30.98
N GLU A 657 135.22 -14.04 -30.13
CA GLU A 657 136.44 -13.33 -29.72
C GLU A 657 137.42 -14.25 -28.97
N GLN A 658 136.94 -15.03 -28.00
CA GLN A 658 137.72 -16.08 -27.33
C GLN A 658 138.23 -17.14 -28.32
N LYS A 659 137.47 -17.46 -29.38
CA LYS A 659 137.91 -18.40 -30.43
C LYS A 659 138.92 -17.79 -31.40
N SER A 660 138.89 -16.48 -31.69
CA SER A 660 140.00 -15.83 -32.42
C SER A 660 141.26 -15.76 -31.56
N GLN A 661 141.13 -15.39 -30.28
CA GLN A 661 142.25 -15.38 -29.33
C GLN A 661 142.87 -16.76 -29.15
N LEU A 662 142.07 -17.82 -28.93
CA LEU A 662 142.57 -19.20 -28.87
C LEU A 662 143.21 -19.66 -30.18
N ARG A 663 142.66 -19.29 -31.35
CA ARG A 663 143.30 -19.60 -32.65
C ARG A 663 144.61 -18.84 -32.85
N GLN A 664 144.75 -17.65 -32.29
CA GLN A 664 146.00 -16.89 -32.34
C GLN A 664 147.03 -17.46 -31.35
N GLN A 665 146.61 -17.84 -30.15
CA GLN A 665 147.44 -18.60 -29.20
C GLN A 665 147.89 -19.95 -29.79
N GLN A 666 147.01 -20.70 -30.47
CA GLN A 666 147.38 -21.93 -31.18
C GLN A 666 148.33 -21.69 -32.34
N LYS A 667 148.21 -20.59 -33.10
CA LYS A 667 149.20 -20.22 -34.12
C LYS A 667 150.57 -19.90 -33.51
N ASN A 668 150.60 -19.13 -32.42
CA ASN A 668 151.84 -18.83 -31.70
C ASN A 668 152.45 -20.10 -31.09
N GLY A 669 151.62 -20.96 -30.51
CA GLY A 669 152.01 -22.29 -30.00
C GLY A 669 152.57 -23.18 -31.09
N HIS A 670 151.93 -23.28 -32.26
CA HIS A 670 152.46 -24.05 -33.39
C HIS A 670 153.78 -23.49 -33.96
N LEU A 671 154.01 -22.17 -33.88
CA LEU A 671 155.31 -21.58 -34.22
C LEU A 671 156.38 -21.99 -33.18
N GLN A 672 156.02 -22.04 -31.90
CA GLN A 672 156.94 -22.42 -30.82
C GLN A 672 157.22 -23.94 -30.81
N ASP A 673 156.21 -24.79 -30.93
CA ASP A 673 156.30 -26.24 -31.19
C ASP A 673 157.22 -26.56 -32.37
N HIS A 674 157.24 -25.71 -33.41
CA HIS A 674 158.09 -25.91 -34.58
C HIS A 674 159.55 -25.50 -34.33
N CYS A 675 159.82 -24.55 -33.42
CA CYS A 675 161.17 -24.31 -32.92
C CYS A 675 161.64 -25.49 -32.05
N GLU A 676 160.85 -25.90 -31.06
CA GLU A 676 161.24 -26.94 -30.09
C GLU A 676 161.42 -28.33 -30.74
N ARG A 677 160.68 -28.64 -31.82
CA ARG A 677 160.91 -29.88 -32.62
C ARG A 677 162.19 -29.88 -33.45
N VAL A 678 162.77 -28.72 -33.78
CA VAL A 678 164.08 -28.65 -34.45
C VAL A 678 165.20 -29.02 -33.46
N GLU A 679 165.04 -28.67 -32.18
CA GLU A 679 166.01 -28.99 -31.13
C GLU A 679 165.97 -30.48 -30.73
N GLN A 680 164.78 -31.08 -30.64
CA GLN A 680 164.64 -32.49 -30.20
C GLN A 680 165.17 -33.55 -31.18
N LEU A 681 165.34 -33.22 -32.48
CA LEU A 681 165.88 -34.17 -33.47
C LEU A 681 167.40 -34.39 -33.37
N TYR A 682 168.12 -33.62 -32.53
CA TYR A 682 169.57 -33.74 -32.36
C TYR A 682 170.04 -34.74 -31.28
N SER A 683 169.12 -35.49 -30.66
CA SER A 683 169.38 -36.13 -29.35
C SER A 683 169.28 -37.67 -29.30
N PHE A 684 169.27 -38.39 -30.43
CA PHE A 684 168.98 -39.84 -30.39
C PHE A 684 169.69 -40.70 -31.46
N HIS A 685 171.03 -40.67 -31.52
CA HIS A 685 171.88 -41.77 -32.00
C HIS A 685 173.32 -41.66 -31.43
N GLU A 686 173.45 -42.03 -30.16
CA GLU A 686 174.51 -42.97 -29.73
C GLU A 686 173.90 -44.38 -29.75
#